data_AF-A0A3D1IRT6-F1
#
_entry.id   AF-A0A3D1IRT6-F1
#
_cell.length_a   1.000
_cell.length_b   1.000
_cell.length_c   1.000
_cell.angle_alpha   90.00
_cell.angle_beta   90.00
_cell.angle_gamma   90.00
#
_symmetry.space_group_name_H-M   'P 1'
#
loop_
_entity.id
_entity.type
_entity.pdbx_description
1 polymer ?
#
loop_
_entity_poly.entity_id
_entity_poly.type
_entity_poly.pdbx_seq_one_letter_code
_entity_poly.pdbx_strand_id
1 'polypeptide(L)'
;KAAYEQSQFCKVIPRSKLLALQAALTLLFLMTCVCLGKLHQLPHATTNAQAPGQEESVTEEIARQAQLDQVEPGNTEVERGTPLAVLAHFTHQAPDHAALVIRGPQGTRRIDLTKNLDDPIFGATLPIVNQAFSYHVEYDGEQSESYQVNVFEFPTLDRADAALEYPNYTRLPSRTVEDTRRLSAVEGTQLSYRFHLNKPVQSARLVGPDDQSIDLKVHAGQPLAELPPLALTQTQSWKLELTDAAGRQNKIAPRIEVSVYANKPPVIHVSNPHGDQQVSPLEEVDYAAEIEDDFGLGRYGLTYNINGGEMQEIPLGQPAPGNTKAFARHLLALETLEVEPDQLINWFFWAEDTGPDGQPRRAYSDMFFAEIRPFEQIFRQGDPSQQQQQQQQQQQSPNQQTEELIKLQKQIINATWKLRRQPATLAKDAPVLVEGQTETLTKARVLLDKSSDEKATEHIKAVVAHMERAVNQLTEATQEAASLMPALAAEQAAYQSLLRLQAHEFQVSQQQQQQSNQQQQQSNQRAQSQLDQLDLRKQEDRYETERQARKLEEPKQREQLQVLSRLRDLAQRQQDLNEKLKELESALRAAETAKAKEEIERQLKRLREEQRQNLADLDELNQRMEKPENRAEMQPQRQQLEQTRQQMNEAAEQMQKGQLSQAISNSTRAQKDLQEMRDDLREKTSNQFAEEMRTMRRDARELSEKQKELSNKLDQTEKKNEPRKSLTGTDNQKEITKELNDQQKKLENLLEDMKNVVEKSEIAEPLLNRKLYETFREAHQDQADKSLKAAATLLEQKEDALRNNQLLRTLDEIMDKDPDKQKLIDQLRQRDFR
;
A
#
# COMPACT_ATOMS: atom_id res chain seq x y z
N LYS A 1 -34.91 -32.69 5.77
CA LYS A 1 -34.54 -32.11 7.08
C LYS A 1 -33.04 -32.29 7.37
N ALA A 2 -32.50 -33.51 7.33
CA ALA A 2 -31.07 -33.78 7.58
C ALA A 2 -30.10 -33.09 6.57
N ALA A 3 -30.45 -33.02 5.29
CA ALA A 3 -29.62 -32.35 4.27
C ALA A 3 -29.55 -30.81 4.41
N TYR A 4 -30.54 -30.19 5.07
CA TYR A 4 -30.57 -28.73 5.27
C TYR A 4 -29.58 -28.32 6.37
N GLU A 5 -29.52 -29.09 7.46
CA GLU A 5 -28.67 -28.81 8.63
C GLU A 5 -27.18 -28.93 8.36
N GLN A 6 -26.77 -29.77 7.39
CA GLN A 6 -25.37 -29.93 7.01
C GLN A 6 -24.87 -28.92 5.97
N SER A 7 -25.73 -28.02 5.48
CA SER A 7 -25.38 -27.05 4.44
C SER A 7 -25.16 -25.63 5.00
N GLN A 8 -24.22 -24.89 4.41
CA GLN A 8 -23.96 -23.46 4.71
C GLN A 8 -25.20 -22.56 4.50
N PHE A 9 -26.22 -23.06 3.79
CA PHE A 9 -27.50 -22.38 3.55
C PHE A 9 -28.29 -22.05 4.84
N CYS A 10 -28.09 -22.79 5.94
CA CYS A 10 -28.74 -22.50 7.22
C CYS A 10 -28.35 -21.13 7.79
N LYS A 11 -27.20 -20.57 7.42
CA LYS A 11 -26.72 -19.26 7.93
C LYS A 11 -27.34 -18.07 7.21
N VAL A 12 -27.89 -18.27 6.00
CA VAL A 12 -28.33 -17.17 5.12
C VAL A 12 -29.85 -16.99 5.12
N ILE A 13 -30.62 -18.06 5.31
CA ILE A 13 -32.10 -17.98 5.25
C ILE A 13 -32.70 -18.63 6.51
N PRO A 14 -33.40 -17.86 7.36
CA PRO A 14 -34.08 -18.41 8.53
C PRO A 14 -35.24 -19.31 8.11
N ARG A 15 -35.40 -20.45 8.80
CA ARG A 15 -36.41 -21.49 8.50
C ARG A 15 -37.85 -20.97 8.42
N SER A 16 -38.15 -19.89 9.13
CA SER A 16 -39.46 -19.23 9.09
C SER A 16 -39.82 -18.70 7.70
N LYS A 17 -38.84 -18.21 6.93
CA LYS A 17 -39.08 -17.70 5.57
C LYS A 17 -39.35 -18.83 4.55
N LEU A 18 -38.72 -19.98 4.72
CA LEU A 18 -38.99 -21.16 3.88
C LEU A 18 -40.37 -21.76 4.15
N LEU A 19 -40.80 -21.81 5.41
CA LEU A 19 -42.14 -22.24 5.78
C LEU A 19 -43.21 -21.27 5.27
N ALA A 20 -42.95 -19.96 5.32
CA ALA A 20 -43.85 -18.95 4.75
C ALA A 20 -43.99 -19.09 3.22
N LEU A 21 -42.89 -19.37 2.51
CA LEU A 21 -42.91 -19.60 1.07
C LEU A 21 -43.69 -20.88 0.71
N GLN A 22 -43.50 -21.97 1.45
CA GLN A 22 -44.26 -23.20 1.26
C GLN A 22 -45.75 -22.99 1.52
N ALA A 23 -46.12 -22.27 2.58
CA ALA A 23 -47.50 -21.93 2.86
C ALA A 23 -48.13 -21.10 1.73
N ALA A 24 -47.42 -20.09 1.22
CA ALA A 24 -47.88 -19.27 0.09
C ALA A 24 -48.12 -20.10 -1.18
N LEU A 25 -47.20 -21.02 -1.50
CA LEU A 25 -47.32 -21.93 -2.65
C LEU A 25 -48.51 -22.88 -2.50
N THR A 26 -48.74 -23.44 -1.30
CA THR A 26 -49.90 -24.30 -1.06
C THR A 26 -51.22 -23.55 -1.17
N LEU A 27 -51.26 -22.29 -0.76
CA LEU A 27 -52.46 -21.45 -0.82
C LEU A 27 -52.78 -21.03 -2.27
N LEU A 28 -51.74 -20.76 -3.06
CA LEU A 28 -51.87 -20.49 -4.50
C LEU A 28 -52.38 -21.72 -5.26
N PHE A 29 -51.88 -22.91 -4.93
CA PHE A 29 -52.37 -24.17 -5.50
C PHE A 29 -53.84 -24.44 -5.15
N LEU A 30 -54.24 -24.17 -3.90
CA LEU A 30 -55.63 -24.32 -3.46
C LEU A 30 -56.58 -23.35 -4.17
N MET A 31 -56.15 -22.10 -4.38
CA MET A 31 -56.89 -21.12 -5.18
C MET A 31 -57.07 -21.56 -6.63
N THR A 32 -56.03 -22.10 -7.26
CA THR A 32 -56.15 -22.63 -8.64
C THR A 32 -57.11 -23.81 -8.72
N CYS A 33 -57.15 -24.70 -7.73
CA CYS A 33 -58.13 -25.80 -7.69
C CYS A 33 -59.58 -25.31 -7.51
N VAL A 34 -59.79 -24.25 -6.71
CA VAL A 34 -61.13 -23.65 -6.54
C VAL A 34 -61.60 -22.97 -7.83
N CYS A 35 -60.71 -22.29 -8.56
CA CYS A 35 -61.03 -21.70 -9.86
C CYS A 35 -61.39 -22.77 -10.91
N LEU A 36 -60.68 -23.89 -10.95
CA LEU A 36 -60.98 -25.00 -11.87
C LEU A 36 -62.31 -25.69 -11.54
N GLY A 37 -62.66 -25.82 -10.26
CA GLY A 37 -63.96 -26.36 -9.84
C GLY A 37 -65.16 -25.50 -10.22
N LYS A 38 -64.98 -24.17 -10.29
CA LYS A 38 -66.03 -23.22 -10.72
C LYS A 38 -66.31 -23.27 -12.22
N LEU A 39 -65.34 -23.67 -13.05
CA LEU A 39 -65.54 -23.82 -14.50
C LEU A 39 -66.37 -25.06 -14.89
N HIS A 40 -66.48 -26.06 -14.02
CA HIS A 40 -67.22 -27.30 -14.31
C HIS A 40 -68.72 -27.26 -13.96
N GLN A 41 -69.24 -26.13 -13.48
CA GLN A 41 -70.65 -25.99 -13.06
C GLN A 41 -71.45 -24.95 -13.86
N LEU A 42 -71.30 -24.90 -15.18
CA LEU A 42 -72.19 -24.12 -16.04
C LEU A 42 -73.19 -25.03 -16.77
N PRO A 43 -74.51 -24.72 -16.75
CA PRO A 43 -75.54 -25.61 -17.28
C PRO A 43 -75.68 -25.52 -18.80
N HIS A 44 -75.94 -26.67 -19.44
CA HIS A 44 -76.33 -26.77 -20.84
C HIS A 44 -77.76 -26.25 -21.04
N ALA A 45 -77.91 -25.22 -21.87
CA ALA A 45 -79.21 -24.77 -22.36
C ALA A 45 -79.44 -25.30 -23.79
N THR A 46 -80.49 -26.12 -23.92
CA THR A 46 -81.13 -26.56 -25.16
C THR A 46 -82.06 -25.46 -25.69
N THR A 47 -82.10 -25.22 -27.00
CA THR A 47 -83.29 -24.62 -27.66
C THR A 47 -83.39 -25.10 -29.11
N ASN A 48 -84.63 -25.44 -29.48
CA ASN A 48 -85.10 -26.04 -30.73
C ASN A 48 -84.94 -25.15 -31.97
N ALA A 49 -84.83 -25.79 -33.14
CA ALA A 49 -85.09 -25.17 -34.44
C ALA A 49 -86.03 -26.05 -35.28
N GLN A 50 -87.17 -25.47 -35.69
CA GLN A 50 -88.03 -25.93 -36.78
C GLN A 50 -88.13 -24.75 -37.76
N ALA A 51 -87.83 -25.03 -39.04
CA ALA A 51 -88.07 -24.18 -40.21
C ALA A 51 -89.60 -24.01 -40.46
N PRO A 52 -90.09 -23.13 -41.37
CA PRO A 52 -89.40 -22.60 -42.57
C PRO A 52 -89.74 -21.15 -42.99
N GLY A 53 -89.10 -20.68 -44.07
CA GLY A 53 -89.71 -19.69 -44.96
C GLY A 53 -88.76 -18.60 -45.47
N GLN A 54 -88.16 -18.89 -46.62
CA GLN A 54 -87.72 -18.03 -47.73
C GLN A 54 -87.74 -16.48 -47.63
N GLU A 55 -86.72 -15.94 -48.31
CA GLU A 55 -86.57 -14.62 -48.96
C GLU A 55 -85.69 -13.56 -48.26
N GLU A 56 -84.89 -12.90 -49.11
CA GLU A 56 -83.99 -11.76 -48.90
C GLU A 56 -82.65 -12.08 -48.20
N SER A 57 -81.60 -12.50 -48.91
CA SER A 57 -80.72 -11.72 -49.81
C SER A 57 -80.20 -10.40 -49.22
N VAL A 58 -78.87 -10.34 -49.08
CA VAL A 58 -78.02 -9.15 -48.95
C VAL A 58 -77.85 -8.59 -47.52
N THR A 59 -77.22 -9.33 -46.60
CA THR A 59 -76.45 -8.70 -45.48
C THR A 59 -75.45 -9.59 -44.73
N GLU A 60 -75.10 -10.78 -45.21
CA GLU A 60 -74.26 -11.74 -44.45
C GLU A 60 -72.84 -11.96 -45.01
N GLU A 61 -72.38 -11.09 -45.92
CA GLU A 61 -71.05 -11.20 -46.53
C GLU A 61 -70.00 -10.23 -45.92
N ILE A 62 -70.39 -9.34 -45.00
CA ILE A 62 -69.47 -8.37 -44.37
C ILE A 62 -68.87 -8.90 -43.05
N ALA A 63 -69.43 -9.96 -42.44
CA ALA A 63 -69.01 -10.43 -41.11
C ALA A 63 -67.92 -11.54 -41.11
N ARG A 64 -67.17 -11.71 -42.21
CA ARG A 64 -66.12 -12.75 -42.34
C ARG A 64 -64.73 -12.22 -42.74
N GLN A 65 -64.43 -10.97 -42.42
CA GLN A 65 -63.08 -10.42 -42.63
C GLN A 65 -62.37 -10.26 -41.29
N ALA A 66 -61.10 -10.68 -41.24
CA ALA A 66 -60.23 -10.42 -40.10
C ALA A 66 -60.08 -8.90 -39.94
N GLN A 67 -60.39 -8.37 -38.76
CA GLN A 67 -60.28 -6.93 -38.49
C GLN A 67 -59.12 -6.68 -37.53
N LEU A 68 -58.19 -5.80 -37.91
CA LEU A 68 -57.08 -5.41 -37.04
C LEU A 68 -57.60 -4.50 -35.91
N ASP A 69 -57.39 -4.92 -34.67
CA ASP A 69 -57.80 -4.20 -33.47
C ASP A 69 -56.70 -3.25 -32.98
N GLN A 70 -55.48 -3.78 -32.81
CA GLN A 70 -54.34 -3.01 -32.30
C GLN A 70 -53.01 -3.56 -32.81
N VAL A 71 -52.04 -2.67 -33.00
CA VAL A 71 -50.63 -3.04 -33.20
C VAL A 71 -49.83 -2.55 -32.00
N GLU A 72 -49.16 -3.46 -31.30
CA GLU A 72 -48.26 -3.15 -30.20
C GLU A 72 -46.80 -3.29 -30.66
N PRO A 73 -45.92 -2.30 -30.42
CA PRO A 73 -46.15 -1.06 -29.65
C PRO A 73 -46.71 0.11 -30.47
N GLY A 74 -46.85 -0.01 -31.79
CA GLY A 74 -47.22 1.12 -32.67
C GLY A 74 -46.05 2.11 -32.83
N ASN A 75 -46.29 3.39 -32.53
CA ASN A 75 -45.21 4.39 -32.51
C ASN A 75 -44.35 4.20 -31.24
N THR A 76 -43.04 4.00 -31.40
CA THR A 76 -42.17 3.71 -30.25
C THR A 76 -40.74 4.22 -30.42
N GLU A 77 -40.02 4.34 -29.32
CA GLU A 77 -38.57 4.56 -29.31
C GLU A 77 -37.87 3.35 -28.72
N VAL A 78 -36.84 2.87 -29.41
CA VAL A 78 -36.11 1.66 -29.04
C VAL A 78 -34.63 1.99 -28.90
N GLU A 79 -33.98 1.40 -27.90
CA GLU A 79 -32.55 1.54 -27.74
C GLU A 79 -31.81 0.82 -28.88
N ARG A 80 -30.80 1.47 -29.45
CA ARG A 80 -30.01 0.87 -30.53
C ARG A 80 -29.46 -0.49 -30.13
N GLY A 81 -29.68 -1.48 -30.98
CA GLY A 81 -29.17 -2.83 -30.81
C GLY A 81 -30.07 -3.75 -29.99
N THR A 82 -31.19 -3.25 -29.46
CA THR A 82 -32.15 -4.07 -28.72
C THR A 82 -33.19 -4.71 -29.67
N PRO A 83 -33.75 -5.87 -29.30
CA PRO A 83 -34.80 -6.51 -30.07
C PRO A 83 -36.13 -5.77 -29.92
N LEU A 84 -36.94 -5.76 -30.97
CA LEU A 84 -38.29 -5.20 -30.97
C LEU A 84 -39.30 -6.29 -31.37
N ALA A 85 -40.23 -6.60 -30.48
CA ALA A 85 -41.39 -7.41 -30.80
C ALA A 85 -42.51 -6.51 -31.34
N VAL A 86 -43.08 -6.87 -32.48
CA VAL A 86 -44.27 -6.24 -33.04
C VAL A 86 -45.38 -7.28 -33.02
N LEU A 87 -46.49 -6.95 -32.36
CA LEU A 87 -47.67 -7.78 -32.21
C LEU A 87 -48.86 -7.10 -32.89
N ALA A 88 -49.60 -7.84 -33.70
CA ALA A 88 -50.83 -7.43 -34.34
C ALA A 88 -51.98 -8.25 -33.75
N HIS A 89 -52.93 -7.57 -33.13
CA HIS A 89 -54.11 -8.12 -32.49
C HIS A 89 -55.28 -8.00 -33.45
N PHE A 90 -55.98 -9.11 -33.69
CA PHE A 90 -57.13 -9.16 -34.58
C PHE A 90 -58.40 -9.49 -33.79
N THR A 91 -59.52 -8.90 -34.17
CA THR A 91 -60.85 -9.22 -33.64
C THR A 91 -61.58 -10.18 -34.58
N HIS A 92 -62.50 -10.95 -34.01
CA HIS A 92 -63.32 -11.95 -34.70
C HIS A 92 -62.54 -13.18 -35.21
N GLN A 93 -61.98 -13.13 -36.43
CA GLN A 93 -61.30 -14.26 -37.07
C GLN A 93 -59.84 -13.89 -37.38
N ALA A 94 -58.91 -14.82 -37.16
CA ALA A 94 -57.49 -14.63 -37.48
C ALA A 94 -57.29 -14.57 -39.01
N PRO A 95 -56.46 -13.65 -39.53
CA PRO A 95 -56.16 -13.59 -40.96
C PRO A 95 -55.38 -14.83 -41.42
N ASP A 96 -55.55 -15.21 -42.68
CA ASP A 96 -54.81 -16.34 -43.27
C ASP A 96 -53.33 -15.97 -43.44
N HIS A 97 -53.05 -14.70 -43.78
CA HIS A 97 -51.70 -14.18 -43.90
C HIS A 97 -51.60 -12.76 -43.32
N ALA A 98 -50.65 -12.56 -42.41
CA ALA A 98 -50.27 -11.24 -41.91
C ALA A 98 -48.76 -11.05 -42.06
N ALA A 99 -48.33 -9.88 -42.55
CA ALA A 99 -46.93 -9.55 -42.78
C ALA A 99 -46.60 -8.15 -42.28
N LEU A 100 -45.45 -8.03 -41.63
CA LEU A 100 -44.83 -6.77 -41.24
C LEU A 100 -44.01 -6.21 -42.41
N VAL A 101 -44.38 -5.03 -42.89
CA VAL A 101 -43.64 -4.31 -43.94
C VAL A 101 -42.88 -3.16 -43.30
N ILE A 102 -41.55 -3.21 -43.38
CA ILE A 102 -40.63 -2.23 -42.80
C ILE A 102 -40.04 -1.41 -43.94
N ARG A 103 -40.17 -0.08 -43.86
CA ARG A 103 -39.50 0.88 -44.73
C ARG A 103 -38.40 1.58 -43.95
N GLY A 104 -37.16 1.15 -44.22
CA GLY A 104 -35.97 1.74 -43.65
C GLY A 104 -35.09 2.40 -44.72
N PRO A 105 -33.99 3.05 -44.32
CA PRO A 105 -33.01 3.63 -45.23
C PRO A 105 -32.28 2.60 -46.12
N GLN A 106 -32.31 1.30 -45.76
CA GLN A 106 -31.78 0.21 -46.59
C GLN A 106 -32.80 -0.41 -47.56
N GLY A 107 -33.99 0.19 -47.67
CA GLY A 107 -35.08 -0.29 -48.52
C GLY A 107 -36.23 -0.91 -47.75
N THR A 108 -37.19 -1.48 -48.50
CA THR A 108 -38.39 -2.11 -47.94
C THR A 108 -38.12 -3.59 -47.68
N ARG A 109 -38.42 -4.06 -46.48
CA ARG A 109 -38.34 -5.47 -46.08
C ARG A 109 -39.70 -5.97 -45.62
N ARG A 110 -40.09 -7.16 -46.06
CA ARG A 110 -41.30 -7.85 -45.61
C ARG A 110 -40.92 -9.01 -44.70
N ILE A 111 -41.62 -9.18 -43.59
CA ILE A 111 -41.42 -10.24 -42.61
C ILE A 111 -42.79 -10.84 -42.30
N ASP A 112 -42.96 -12.14 -42.51
CA ASP A 112 -44.21 -12.80 -42.19
C ASP A 112 -44.40 -12.86 -40.67
N LEU A 113 -45.62 -12.52 -40.21
CA LEU A 113 -45.97 -12.62 -38.81
C LEU A 113 -46.41 -14.05 -38.50
N THR A 114 -45.91 -14.59 -37.39
CA THR A 114 -46.24 -15.95 -36.94
C THR A 114 -47.24 -15.93 -35.80
N LYS A 115 -48.26 -16.79 -35.89
CA LYS A 115 -49.24 -17.03 -34.83
C LYS A 115 -48.62 -17.94 -33.76
N ASN A 116 -48.56 -17.48 -32.51
CA ASN A 116 -47.80 -18.18 -31.47
C ASN A 116 -48.65 -19.04 -30.51
N LEU A 117 -49.98 -19.05 -30.61
CA LEU A 117 -50.97 -19.91 -29.92
C LEU A 117 -52.36 -19.68 -30.56
N ASP A 118 -53.42 -20.42 -30.20
CA ASP A 118 -54.80 -20.27 -30.73
C ASP A 118 -55.46 -18.89 -30.50
N ASP A 119 -54.72 -17.93 -29.92
CA ASP A 119 -55.09 -16.53 -29.78
C ASP A 119 -55.03 -15.77 -31.13
N PRO A 120 -55.85 -14.72 -31.35
CA PRO A 120 -55.83 -13.91 -32.58
C PRO A 120 -54.70 -12.87 -32.56
N ILE A 121 -53.49 -13.29 -32.15
CA ILE A 121 -52.30 -12.44 -32.05
C ILE A 121 -51.20 -12.97 -32.97
N PHE A 122 -50.75 -12.11 -33.87
CA PHE A 122 -49.68 -12.38 -34.82
C PHE A 122 -48.45 -11.57 -34.46
N GLY A 123 -47.29 -12.21 -34.34
CA GLY A 123 -46.08 -11.54 -33.88
C GLY A 123 -44.87 -11.77 -34.77
N ALA A 124 -44.01 -10.76 -34.89
CA ALA A 124 -42.63 -10.91 -35.35
C ALA A 124 -41.69 -10.21 -34.37
N THR A 125 -40.53 -10.83 -34.15
CA THR A 125 -39.45 -10.20 -33.38
C THR A 125 -38.33 -9.80 -34.32
N LEU A 126 -38.03 -8.51 -34.34
CA LEU A 126 -36.83 -7.97 -34.94
C LEU A 126 -35.68 -8.17 -33.95
N PRO A 127 -34.67 -9.00 -34.28
CA PRO A 127 -33.62 -9.35 -33.31
C PRO A 127 -32.73 -8.16 -32.94
N ILE A 128 -32.53 -7.20 -33.85
CA ILE A 128 -31.65 -6.05 -33.66
C ILE A 128 -32.24 -4.85 -34.40
N VAL A 129 -32.51 -3.75 -33.69
CA VAL A 129 -32.94 -2.47 -34.27
C VAL A 129 -31.79 -1.46 -34.21
N ASN A 130 -31.24 -1.09 -35.37
CA ASN A 130 -30.05 -0.22 -35.45
C ASN A 130 -30.31 1.19 -35.99
N GLN A 131 -31.42 1.39 -36.70
CA GLN A 131 -31.73 2.64 -37.40
C GLN A 131 -33.23 2.88 -37.31
N ALA A 132 -33.65 4.14 -37.35
CA ALA A 132 -35.05 4.50 -37.39
C ALA A 132 -35.71 4.00 -38.69
N PHE A 133 -36.95 3.54 -38.60
CA PHE A 133 -37.72 3.06 -39.74
C PHE A 133 -39.21 3.30 -39.51
N SER A 134 -39.98 3.31 -40.59
CA SER A 134 -41.44 3.20 -40.50
C SER A 134 -41.88 1.78 -40.82
N TYR A 135 -43.01 1.36 -40.27
CA TYR A 135 -43.57 0.04 -40.55
C TYR A 135 -45.09 0.06 -40.56
N HIS A 136 -45.68 -0.90 -41.26
CA HIS A 136 -47.12 -1.18 -41.22
C HIS A 136 -47.35 -2.69 -41.31
N VAL A 137 -48.53 -3.15 -40.91
CA VAL A 137 -48.95 -4.55 -40.98
C VAL A 137 -49.90 -4.69 -42.17
N GLU A 138 -49.61 -5.63 -43.08
CA GLU A 138 -50.50 -6.01 -44.18
C GLU A 138 -51.16 -7.35 -43.84
N TYR A 139 -52.48 -7.45 -43.98
CA TYR A 139 -53.25 -8.67 -43.70
C TYR A 139 -54.42 -8.78 -44.68
N ASP A 140 -54.65 -9.97 -45.25
CA ASP A 140 -55.79 -10.29 -46.15
C ASP A 140 -56.17 -9.22 -47.22
N GLY A 141 -55.19 -8.47 -47.72
CA GLY A 141 -55.37 -7.40 -48.72
C GLY A 141 -55.60 -5.99 -48.16
N GLU A 142 -55.71 -5.85 -46.83
CA GLU A 142 -55.77 -4.60 -46.09
C GLU A 142 -54.40 -4.22 -45.49
N GLN A 143 -54.26 -2.96 -45.07
CA GLN A 143 -53.05 -2.42 -44.44
C GLN A 143 -53.41 -1.61 -43.19
N SER A 144 -52.60 -1.72 -42.16
CA SER A 144 -52.68 -0.87 -40.97
C SER A 144 -52.26 0.57 -41.27
N GLU A 145 -52.44 1.46 -40.29
CA GLU A 145 -51.72 2.73 -40.26
C GLU A 145 -50.20 2.51 -40.28
N SER A 146 -49.47 3.54 -40.73
CA SER A 146 -48.01 3.54 -40.70
C SER A 146 -47.53 4.01 -39.33
N TYR A 147 -46.69 3.19 -38.70
CA TYR A 147 -46.06 3.46 -37.41
C TYR A 147 -44.59 3.82 -37.60
N GLN A 148 -44.04 4.58 -36.64
CA GLN A 148 -42.66 5.05 -36.64
C GLN A 148 -41.90 4.45 -35.45
N VAL A 149 -40.74 3.86 -35.74
CA VAL A 149 -39.78 3.42 -34.73
C VAL A 149 -38.58 4.36 -34.77
N ASN A 150 -38.40 5.13 -33.70
CA ASN A 150 -37.20 5.93 -33.50
C ASN A 150 -36.15 5.11 -32.73
N VAL A 151 -34.88 5.39 -33.00
CA VAL A 151 -33.77 4.73 -32.32
C VAL A 151 -33.01 5.73 -31.48
N PHE A 152 -32.79 5.39 -30.22
CA PHE A 152 -32.00 6.20 -29.32
C PHE A 152 -30.80 5.44 -28.74
N GLU A 153 -29.85 6.19 -28.21
CA GLU A 153 -28.72 5.66 -27.45
C GLU A 153 -28.64 6.40 -26.12
N PHE A 154 -28.14 5.74 -25.09
CA PHE A 154 -27.78 6.43 -23.85
C PHE A 154 -26.47 7.21 -24.04
N PRO A 155 -26.29 8.34 -23.33
CA PRO A 155 -25.00 9.02 -23.35
C PRO A 155 -23.93 8.11 -22.74
N THR A 156 -22.74 8.05 -23.35
CA THR A 156 -21.60 7.26 -22.88
C THR A 156 -20.31 8.05 -23.03
N LEU A 157 -19.32 7.70 -22.21
CA LEU A 157 -17.95 8.21 -22.32
C LEU A 157 -17.16 7.35 -23.31
N ASP A 158 -16.63 7.99 -24.36
CA ASP A 158 -15.83 7.32 -25.38
C ASP A 158 -14.32 7.42 -25.08
N ARG A 159 -13.87 8.59 -24.61
CA ARG A 159 -12.46 8.90 -24.30
C ARG A 159 -12.37 10.03 -23.26
N ALA A 160 -11.41 9.96 -22.35
CA ALA A 160 -11.15 10.98 -21.34
C ALA A 160 -9.68 11.42 -21.37
N ASP A 161 -9.42 12.68 -21.70
CA ASP A 161 -8.05 13.21 -21.76
C ASP A 161 -7.78 14.09 -20.55
N ALA A 162 -6.76 13.73 -19.78
CA ALA A 162 -6.31 14.50 -18.63
C ALA A 162 -5.15 15.42 -19.03
N ALA A 163 -5.19 16.68 -18.61
CA ALA A 163 -4.03 17.56 -18.60
C ALA A 163 -3.66 17.93 -17.16
N LEU A 164 -2.39 17.73 -16.83
CA LEU A 164 -1.78 17.91 -15.53
C LEU A 164 -0.79 19.07 -15.61
N GLU A 165 -1.08 20.16 -14.90
CA GLU A 165 -0.13 21.24 -14.67
C GLU A 165 0.43 21.10 -13.26
N TYR A 166 1.68 20.65 -13.18
CA TYR A 166 2.34 20.40 -11.91
C TYR A 166 2.74 21.70 -11.22
N PRO A 167 2.75 21.73 -9.88
CA PRO A 167 3.22 22.89 -9.12
C PRO A 167 4.70 23.19 -9.39
N ASN A 168 5.08 24.46 -9.23
CA ASN A 168 6.45 24.93 -9.44
C ASN A 168 7.49 24.17 -8.61
N TYR A 169 7.14 23.73 -7.39
CA TYR A 169 8.06 23.02 -6.50
C TYR A 169 8.53 21.68 -7.09
N THR A 170 7.74 21.06 -7.98
CA THR A 170 8.10 19.80 -8.63
C THR A 170 9.12 19.95 -9.75
N ARG A 171 9.18 21.15 -10.36
CA ARG A 171 9.94 21.46 -11.59
C ARG A 171 9.61 20.52 -12.76
N LEU A 172 8.44 19.87 -12.74
CA LEU A 172 8.00 18.99 -13.81
C LEU A 172 7.27 19.78 -14.90
N PRO A 173 7.46 19.45 -16.19
CA PRO A 173 6.69 20.05 -17.27
C PRO A 173 5.24 19.57 -17.22
N SER A 174 4.31 20.38 -17.74
CA SER A 174 2.92 19.99 -17.93
C SER A 174 2.83 18.70 -18.75
N ARG A 175 1.93 17.80 -18.37
CA ARG A 175 1.75 16.48 -19.00
C ARG A 175 0.30 16.29 -19.42
N THR A 176 0.10 15.71 -20.60
CA THR A 176 -1.22 15.28 -21.07
C THR A 176 -1.24 13.76 -21.17
N VAL A 177 -2.28 13.15 -20.61
CA VAL A 177 -2.51 11.71 -20.63
C VAL A 177 -3.82 11.47 -21.35
N GLU A 178 -3.74 10.93 -22.55
CA GLU A 178 -4.92 10.61 -23.36
C GLU A 178 -5.61 9.33 -22.90
N ASP A 179 -6.93 9.29 -23.06
CA ASP A 179 -7.80 8.15 -22.72
C ASP A 179 -7.45 7.49 -21.37
N THR A 180 -7.45 8.29 -20.31
CA THR A 180 -7.27 7.81 -18.94
C THR A 180 -8.45 8.15 -18.05
N ARG A 181 -8.78 7.21 -17.17
CA ARG A 181 -9.78 7.40 -16.10
C ARG A 181 -9.14 7.27 -14.71
N ARG A 182 -7.85 6.96 -14.66
CA ARG A 182 -7.10 6.67 -13.46
C ARG A 182 -5.74 7.33 -13.57
N LEU A 183 -5.46 8.29 -12.70
CA LEU A 183 -4.17 8.95 -12.67
C LEU A 183 -3.69 9.18 -11.25
N SER A 184 -2.39 9.41 -11.15
CA SER A 184 -1.75 9.90 -9.95
C SER A 184 -1.12 11.25 -10.22
N ALA A 185 -1.17 12.10 -9.20
CA ALA A 185 -0.60 13.43 -9.23
C ALA A 185 -0.07 13.79 -7.85
N VAL A 186 0.70 14.86 -7.81
CA VAL A 186 1.23 15.40 -6.57
C VAL A 186 0.27 16.46 -6.05
N GLU A 187 0.25 16.67 -4.76
CA GLU A 187 -0.56 17.72 -4.12
C GLU A 187 -0.37 19.09 -4.80
N GLY A 188 -1.44 19.84 -5.01
CA GLY A 188 -1.42 21.14 -5.68
C GLY A 188 -1.43 21.09 -7.22
N THR A 189 -1.32 19.91 -7.84
CA THR A 189 -1.43 19.77 -9.32
C THR A 189 -2.80 20.27 -9.80
N GLN A 190 -2.82 21.08 -10.86
CA GLN A 190 -4.06 21.49 -11.52
C GLN A 190 -4.42 20.44 -12.56
N LEU A 191 -5.57 19.79 -12.35
CA LEU A 191 -6.11 18.78 -13.24
C LEU A 191 -7.24 19.36 -14.07
N SER A 192 -7.18 19.18 -15.38
CA SER A 192 -8.32 19.39 -16.27
C SER A 192 -8.61 18.12 -17.06
N TYR A 193 -9.88 17.90 -17.39
CA TYR A 193 -10.31 16.77 -18.21
C TYR A 193 -11.10 17.24 -19.43
N ARG A 194 -10.90 16.56 -20.55
CA ARG A 194 -11.75 16.63 -21.74
C ARG A 194 -12.40 15.27 -21.95
N PHE A 195 -13.71 15.21 -21.73
CA PHE A 195 -14.52 14.00 -21.89
C PHE A 195 -15.19 14.01 -23.26
N HIS A 196 -14.71 13.14 -24.14
CA HIS A 196 -15.31 12.88 -25.46
C HIS A 196 -16.43 11.86 -25.30
N LEU A 197 -17.62 12.21 -25.78
CA LEU A 197 -18.86 11.44 -25.60
C LEU A 197 -19.31 10.84 -26.94
N ASN A 198 -20.22 9.86 -26.90
CA ASN A 198 -20.84 9.35 -28.14
C ASN A 198 -21.83 10.35 -28.78
N LYS A 199 -22.40 11.26 -27.97
CA LYS A 199 -23.39 12.26 -28.41
C LYS A 199 -23.39 13.52 -27.54
N PRO A 200 -23.94 14.65 -28.02
CA PRO A 200 -24.14 15.84 -27.20
C PRO A 200 -25.05 15.59 -26.00
N VAL A 201 -24.73 16.22 -24.87
CA VAL A 201 -25.47 16.10 -23.60
C VAL A 201 -25.97 17.45 -23.13
N GLN A 202 -27.05 17.45 -22.35
CA GLN A 202 -27.60 18.65 -21.72
C GLN A 202 -26.82 19.02 -20.45
N SER A 203 -26.40 18.01 -19.69
CA SER A 203 -25.58 18.19 -18.50
C SER A 203 -24.60 17.04 -18.33
N ALA A 204 -23.46 17.35 -17.70
CA ALA A 204 -22.45 16.39 -17.31
C ALA A 204 -21.90 16.82 -15.95
N ARG A 205 -21.78 15.88 -15.02
CA ARG A 205 -21.27 16.16 -13.67
C ARG A 205 -20.43 15.01 -13.15
N LEU A 206 -19.43 15.33 -12.33
CA LEU A 206 -18.66 14.37 -11.56
C LEU A 206 -19.23 14.30 -10.15
N VAL A 207 -19.69 13.13 -9.72
CA VAL A 207 -20.31 12.92 -8.40
C VAL A 207 -19.38 12.11 -7.51
N GLY A 208 -18.95 12.69 -6.39
CA GLY A 208 -18.12 12.04 -5.39
C GLY A 208 -18.90 11.08 -4.47
N PRO A 209 -18.23 10.42 -3.52
CA PRO A 209 -18.87 9.48 -2.60
C PRO A 209 -19.86 10.14 -1.64
N ASP A 210 -19.59 11.40 -1.26
CA ASP A 210 -20.41 12.19 -0.32
C ASP A 210 -21.51 13.01 -1.03
N ASP A 211 -21.93 12.58 -2.22
CA ASP A 211 -22.83 13.29 -3.14
C ASP A 211 -22.38 14.72 -3.53
N GLN A 212 -21.15 15.11 -3.21
CA GLN A 212 -20.54 16.33 -3.72
C GLN A 212 -20.38 16.24 -5.24
N SER A 213 -21.00 17.17 -5.96
CA SER A 213 -20.98 17.20 -7.42
C SER A 213 -20.17 18.37 -7.96
N ILE A 214 -19.37 18.11 -9.00
CA ILE A 214 -18.69 19.12 -9.80
C ILE A 214 -19.36 19.16 -11.17
N ASP A 215 -19.95 20.31 -11.51
CA ASP A 215 -20.55 20.52 -12.83
C ASP A 215 -19.47 20.68 -13.89
N LEU A 216 -19.62 19.95 -14.99
CA LEU A 216 -18.72 20.03 -16.14
C LEU A 216 -19.25 21.05 -17.15
N LYS A 217 -18.33 21.69 -17.87
CA LYS A 217 -18.66 22.59 -18.96
C LYS A 217 -19.04 21.77 -20.20
N VAL A 218 -20.34 21.74 -20.51
CA VAL A 218 -20.85 21.11 -21.73
C VAL A 218 -20.86 22.11 -22.89
N HIS A 219 -20.61 21.62 -24.10
CA HIS A 219 -20.61 22.44 -25.31
C HIS A 219 -21.84 22.13 -26.17
N ALA A 220 -22.69 23.14 -26.38
CA ALA A 220 -23.96 22.95 -27.08
C ALA A 220 -23.75 22.36 -28.49
N GLY A 221 -24.43 21.26 -28.79
CA GLY A 221 -24.35 20.56 -30.08
C GLY A 221 -23.05 19.77 -30.30
N GLN A 222 -22.11 19.77 -29.35
CA GLN A 222 -20.88 19.00 -29.43
C GLN A 222 -20.88 17.85 -28.40
N PRO A 223 -20.36 16.66 -28.75
CA PRO A 223 -20.24 15.55 -27.83
C PRO A 223 -18.99 15.70 -26.93
N LEU A 224 -18.91 16.81 -26.20
CA LEU A 224 -17.76 17.18 -25.38
C LEU A 224 -18.21 17.81 -24.05
N ALA A 225 -17.62 17.34 -22.96
CA ALA A 225 -17.71 17.95 -21.65
C ALA A 225 -16.30 18.19 -21.08
N GLU A 226 -16.08 19.31 -20.41
CA GLU A 226 -14.77 19.70 -19.87
C GLU A 226 -14.83 19.91 -18.36
N LEU A 227 -13.85 19.39 -17.63
CA LEU A 227 -13.56 19.76 -16.25
C LEU A 227 -12.61 20.96 -16.26
N PRO A 228 -13.02 22.13 -15.77
CA PRO A 228 -12.10 23.25 -15.55
C PRO A 228 -10.96 22.87 -14.60
N PRO A 229 -9.82 23.60 -14.61
CA PRO A 229 -8.69 23.32 -13.73
C PRO A 229 -9.12 23.15 -12.26
N LEU A 230 -8.86 21.97 -11.71
CA LEU A 230 -9.17 21.57 -10.35
C LEU A 230 -7.86 21.33 -9.60
N ALA A 231 -7.66 22.06 -8.49
CA ALA A 231 -6.51 21.88 -7.62
C ALA A 231 -6.65 20.57 -6.83
N LEU A 232 -5.71 19.65 -7.04
CA LEU A 232 -5.70 18.35 -6.38
C LEU A 232 -5.07 18.42 -4.99
N THR A 233 -5.87 18.36 -3.93
CA THR A 233 -5.36 18.37 -2.54
C THR A 233 -5.46 17.00 -1.87
N GLN A 234 -6.41 16.16 -2.29
CA GLN A 234 -6.66 14.85 -1.70
C GLN A 234 -7.04 13.84 -2.77
N THR A 235 -6.83 12.55 -2.47
CA THR A 235 -7.26 11.45 -3.34
C THR A 235 -8.78 11.49 -3.48
N GLN A 236 -9.26 11.46 -4.72
CA GLN A 236 -10.68 11.60 -5.05
C GLN A 236 -11.12 10.57 -6.09
N SER A 237 -12.41 10.27 -6.06
CA SER A 237 -13.04 9.31 -6.94
C SER A 237 -14.44 9.80 -7.28
N TRP A 238 -14.74 9.93 -8.55
CA TRP A 238 -16.04 10.40 -9.02
C TRP A 238 -16.71 9.40 -9.96
N LYS A 239 -18.04 9.44 -9.99
CA LYS A 239 -18.85 8.87 -11.07
C LYS A 239 -19.18 9.97 -12.07
N LEU A 240 -18.95 9.70 -13.35
CA LEU A 240 -19.37 10.60 -14.42
C LEU A 240 -20.85 10.33 -14.74
N GLU A 241 -21.70 11.29 -14.39
CA GLU A 241 -23.12 11.28 -14.72
C GLU A 241 -23.38 12.20 -15.91
N LEU A 242 -24.05 11.66 -16.91
CA LEU A 242 -24.37 12.35 -18.16
C LEU A 242 -25.88 12.33 -18.35
N THR A 243 -26.47 13.47 -18.71
CA THR A 243 -27.91 13.56 -19.05
C THR A 243 -28.07 14.17 -20.43
N ASP A 244 -28.80 13.50 -21.31
CA ASP A 244 -29.09 14.02 -22.64
C ASP A 244 -30.25 15.02 -22.67
N ALA A 245 -30.53 15.61 -23.83
CA ALA A 245 -31.63 16.58 -24.00
C ALA A 245 -33.04 16.00 -23.74
N ALA A 246 -33.19 14.68 -23.74
CA ALA A 246 -34.46 14.00 -23.43
C ALA A 246 -34.54 13.55 -21.96
N GLY A 247 -33.57 13.95 -21.12
CA GLY A 247 -33.52 13.59 -19.70
C GLY A 247 -33.00 12.17 -19.44
N ARG A 248 -32.44 11.47 -20.43
CA ARG A 248 -31.92 10.11 -20.28
C ARG A 248 -30.51 10.15 -19.72
N GLN A 249 -30.27 9.35 -18.68
CA GLN A 249 -28.98 9.22 -18.02
C GLN A 249 -28.16 8.04 -18.57
N ASN A 250 -26.84 8.11 -18.45
CA ASN A 250 -25.97 7.00 -18.82
C ASN A 250 -26.26 5.74 -17.98
N LYS A 251 -26.39 4.58 -18.63
CA LYS A 251 -26.68 3.29 -17.96
C LYS A 251 -25.62 2.87 -16.96
N ILE A 252 -24.36 3.10 -17.31
CA ILE A 252 -23.19 2.79 -16.49
C ILE A 252 -22.43 4.09 -16.37
N ALA A 253 -22.30 4.60 -15.14
CA ALA A 253 -21.49 5.76 -14.83
C ALA A 253 -20.01 5.35 -14.73
N PRO A 254 -19.15 5.75 -15.67
CA PRO A 254 -17.72 5.49 -15.58
C PRO A 254 -17.14 6.14 -14.33
N ARG A 255 -16.21 5.45 -13.68
CA ARG A 255 -15.50 5.98 -12.52
C ARG A 255 -14.22 6.68 -12.95
N ILE A 256 -13.99 7.88 -12.43
CA ILE A 256 -12.75 8.64 -12.56
C ILE A 256 -12.04 8.60 -11.21
N GLU A 257 -10.81 8.09 -11.17
CA GLU A 257 -10.03 7.94 -9.94
C GLU A 257 -8.72 8.74 -10.02
N VAL A 258 -8.47 9.57 -9.01
CA VAL A 258 -7.29 10.42 -8.94
C VAL A 258 -6.62 10.21 -7.58
N SER A 259 -5.42 9.64 -7.58
CA SER A 259 -4.60 9.57 -6.37
C SER A 259 -3.69 10.78 -6.25
N VAL A 260 -3.73 11.41 -5.08
CA VAL A 260 -2.91 12.56 -4.76
C VAL A 260 -1.90 12.16 -3.70
N TYR A 261 -0.62 12.39 -4.00
CA TYR A 261 0.48 12.16 -3.07
C TYR A 261 0.98 13.49 -2.50
N ALA A 262 1.02 13.58 -1.17
CA ALA A 262 1.48 14.75 -0.45
C ALA A 262 2.98 14.98 -0.64
N ASN A 263 3.39 16.25 -0.66
CA ASN A 263 4.80 16.66 -0.69
C ASN A 263 5.42 16.47 0.70
N LYS A 264 6.35 15.52 0.85
CA LYS A 264 6.95 15.17 2.15
C LYS A 264 8.15 16.07 2.45
N PRO A 265 8.37 16.46 3.71
CA PRO A 265 9.59 17.18 4.08
C PRO A 265 10.84 16.28 3.92
N PRO A 266 12.03 16.86 3.76
CA PRO A 266 13.28 16.11 3.69
C PRO A 266 13.47 15.17 4.87
N VAL A 267 13.94 13.97 4.57
CA VAL A 267 14.34 12.98 5.57
C VAL A 267 15.84 13.15 5.82
N ILE A 268 16.21 13.28 7.10
CA ILE A 268 17.60 13.46 7.52
C ILE A 268 17.98 12.29 8.42
N HIS A 269 18.93 11.47 7.97
CA HIS A 269 19.48 10.35 8.71
C HIS A 269 20.90 10.68 9.18
N VAL A 270 21.08 10.85 10.49
CA VAL A 270 22.38 11.16 11.07
C VAL A 270 23.22 9.89 11.12
N SER A 271 24.37 9.92 10.44
CA SER A 271 25.29 8.79 10.31
C SER A 271 26.47 8.86 11.29
N ASN A 272 26.87 10.07 11.72
CA ASN A 272 27.90 10.25 12.74
C ASN A 272 27.78 11.62 13.43
N PRO A 273 28.09 11.73 14.73
CA PRO A 273 28.23 10.63 15.68
C PRO A 273 26.86 9.98 15.99
N HIS A 274 26.88 8.72 16.44
CA HIS A 274 25.67 7.98 16.79
C HIS A 274 25.20 8.41 18.18
N GLY A 275 24.31 9.39 18.24
CA GLY A 275 23.78 9.86 19.51
C GLY A 275 24.68 10.82 20.26
N ASP A 276 24.43 10.96 21.55
CA ASP A 276 25.11 11.92 22.41
C ASP A 276 26.55 11.50 22.70
N GLN A 277 27.44 12.48 22.78
CA GLN A 277 28.87 12.29 22.92
C GLN A 277 29.41 12.93 24.20
N GLN A 278 30.52 12.38 24.69
CA GLN A 278 31.34 13.01 25.73
C GLN A 278 32.73 13.28 25.15
N VAL A 279 33.04 14.55 24.95
CA VAL A 279 34.19 15.00 24.14
C VAL A 279 35.09 15.93 24.94
N SER A 280 36.38 15.97 24.59
CA SER A 280 37.33 16.90 25.20
C SER A 280 37.33 18.26 24.50
N PRO A 281 37.68 19.37 25.19
CA PRO A 281 37.88 20.67 24.54
C PRO A 281 38.83 20.68 23.34
N LEU A 282 39.77 19.73 23.29
CA LEU A 282 40.78 19.65 22.22
C LEU A 282 40.42 18.60 21.14
N GLU A 283 39.25 18.00 21.24
CA GLU A 283 38.82 16.93 20.33
C GLU A 283 38.23 17.49 19.03
N GLU A 284 38.35 16.72 17.95
CA GLU A 284 37.68 17.00 16.68
C GLU A 284 36.52 16.03 16.51
N VAL A 285 35.32 16.55 16.24
CA VAL A 285 34.11 15.74 16.08
C VAL A 285 33.69 15.75 14.62
N ASP A 286 33.58 14.56 14.02
CA ASP A 286 33.10 14.39 12.65
C ASP A 286 31.57 14.24 12.64
N TYR A 287 30.89 15.23 12.09
CA TYR A 287 29.45 15.25 11.91
C TYR A 287 29.09 14.84 10.49
N ALA A 288 28.26 13.80 10.35
CA ALA A 288 27.83 13.31 9.06
C ALA A 288 26.35 12.94 9.03
N ALA A 289 25.63 13.36 7.99
CA ALA A 289 24.24 12.98 7.76
C ALA A 289 23.96 12.69 6.28
N GLU A 290 23.04 11.76 6.04
CA GLU A 290 22.43 11.48 4.75
C GLU A 290 21.07 12.16 4.68
N ILE A 291 20.80 12.84 3.56
CA ILE A 291 19.61 13.68 3.38
C ILE A 291 18.95 13.31 2.05
N GLU A 292 17.64 13.12 2.08
CA GLU A 292 16.84 12.76 0.91
C GLU A 292 15.52 13.55 0.88
N ASP A 293 15.08 13.94 -0.31
CA ASP A 293 13.81 14.63 -0.55
C ASP A 293 13.18 14.12 -1.86
N ASP A 294 11.85 14.17 -1.97
CA ASP A 294 11.08 13.63 -3.09
C ASP A 294 11.10 14.51 -4.36
N PHE A 295 11.20 15.84 -4.22
CA PHE A 295 11.21 16.79 -5.34
C PHE A 295 12.51 17.60 -5.48
N GLY A 296 13.37 17.56 -4.47
CA GLY A 296 14.71 18.10 -4.50
C GLY A 296 15.02 18.95 -3.29
N LEU A 297 16.27 18.88 -2.88
CA LEU A 297 16.80 19.63 -1.75
C LEU A 297 17.17 21.05 -2.19
N GLY A 298 16.90 21.99 -1.31
CA GLY A 298 17.51 23.31 -1.27
C GLY A 298 18.85 23.27 -0.54
N ARG A 299 19.08 24.21 0.37
CA ARG A 299 20.30 24.22 1.20
C ARG A 299 20.16 23.24 2.36
N TYR A 300 21.28 22.75 2.83
CA TYR A 300 21.34 21.94 4.04
C TYR A 300 22.63 22.21 4.79
N GLY A 301 22.62 21.92 6.09
CA GLY A 301 23.72 22.25 6.97
C GLY A 301 23.61 21.66 8.36
N LEU A 302 24.58 22.02 9.17
CA LEU A 302 24.66 21.72 10.59
C LEU A 302 24.35 22.98 11.37
N THR A 303 23.56 22.87 12.44
CA THR A 303 23.40 23.93 13.43
C THR A 303 23.93 23.43 14.74
N TYR A 304 24.66 24.28 15.46
CA TYR A 304 25.06 24.01 16.83
C TYR A 304 24.88 25.26 17.70
N ASN A 305 24.75 25.07 19.00
CA ASN A 305 24.88 26.14 19.97
C ASN A 305 25.62 25.62 21.21
N ILE A 306 26.23 26.57 21.93
CA ILE A 306 26.97 26.29 23.16
C ILE A 306 26.14 26.87 24.31
N ASN A 307 25.88 26.08 25.34
CA ASN A 307 25.26 26.54 26.60
C ASN A 307 23.86 27.17 26.44
N GLY A 308 23.08 26.74 25.45
CA GLY A 308 21.76 27.33 25.17
C GLY A 308 21.84 28.75 24.58
N GLY A 309 23.02 29.16 24.11
CA GLY A 309 23.24 30.46 23.46
C GLY A 309 22.73 30.52 22.02
N GLU A 310 23.23 31.52 21.28
CA GLU A 310 22.85 31.76 19.89
C GLU A 310 23.18 30.56 18.99
N MET A 311 22.26 30.22 18.10
CA MET A 311 22.44 29.13 17.14
C MET A 311 23.37 29.57 16.01
N GLN A 312 24.43 28.82 15.80
CA GLN A 312 25.38 28.99 14.72
C GLN A 312 25.07 27.98 13.61
N GLU A 313 24.85 28.48 12.39
CA GLU A 313 24.57 27.64 11.22
C GLU A 313 25.83 27.50 10.35
N ILE A 314 26.19 26.26 10.04
CA ILE A 314 27.23 25.91 9.08
C ILE A 314 26.54 25.34 7.83
N PRO A 315 26.45 26.09 6.72
CA PRO A 315 25.92 25.56 5.47
C PRO A 315 26.90 24.54 4.87
N LEU A 316 26.43 23.33 4.59
CA LEU A 316 27.29 22.20 4.16
C LEU A 316 27.06 21.75 2.72
N GLY A 317 25.98 22.19 2.07
CA GLY A 317 25.78 21.84 0.67
C GLY A 317 24.78 22.68 -0.11
N GLN A 318 24.69 22.35 -1.39
CA GLN A 318 23.93 23.06 -2.42
C GLN A 318 22.70 22.27 -2.88
N PRO A 319 21.76 22.91 -3.61
CA PRO A 319 20.57 22.25 -4.11
C PRO A 319 20.87 20.94 -4.84
N ALA A 320 20.13 19.89 -4.48
CA ALA A 320 20.26 18.55 -5.07
C ALA A 320 18.94 18.14 -5.75
N PRO A 321 18.98 17.32 -6.81
CA PRO A 321 17.77 16.81 -7.44
C PRO A 321 17.00 15.89 -6.48
N GLY A 322 15.68 15.80 -6.67
CA GLY A 322 14.83 14.90 -5.89
C GLY A 322 15.17 13.43 -6.10
N ASN A 323 14.77 12.60 -5.13
CA ASN A 323 15.03 11.16 -5.07
C ASN A 323 16.52 10.80 -5.18
N THR A 324 17.40 11.68 -4.69
CA THR A 324 18.85 11.47 -4.66
C THR A 324 19.36 11.70 -3.24
N LYS A 325 20.26 10.84 -2.80
CA LYS A 325 20.92 10.95 -1.49
C LYS A 325 21.99 12.03 -1.54
N ALA A 326 21.84 13.06 -0.70
CA ALA A 326 22.87 14.05 -0.43
C ALA A 326 23.58 13.71 0.88
N PHE A 327 24.88 14.03 0.95
CA PHE A 327 25.68 13.79 2.15
C PHE A 327 26.20 15.12 2.70
N ALA A 328 25.87 15.41 3.95
CA ALA A 328 26.44 16.52 4.70
C ALA A 328 27.55 15.97 5.60
N ARG A 329 28.76 16.53 5.51
CA ARG A 329 29.90 16.15 6.36
C ARG A 329 30.64 17.39 6.86
N HIS A 330 31.01 17.40 8.13
CA HIS A 330 31.74 18.50 8.74
C HIS A 330 32.57 18.01 9.93
N LEU A 331 33.89 18.27 9.88
CA LEU A 331 34.78 18.07 11.00
C LEU A 331 34.90 19.37 11.79
N LEU A 332 34.42 19.38 13.03
CA LEU A 332 34.45 20.55 13.90
C LEU A 332 35.52 20.36 14.97
N ALA A 333 36.57 21.20 14.91
CA ALA A 333 37.59 21.25 15.94
C ALA A 333 37.08 22.05 17.15
N LEU A 334 36.86 21.39 18.28
CA LEU A 334 36.30 22.04 19.48
C LEU A 334 37.26 23.07 20.09
N GLU A 335 38.56 22.94 19.83
CA GLU A 335 39.58 23.91 20.25
C GLU A 335 39.27 25.31 19.71
N THR A 336 38.75 25.39 18.47
CA THR A 336 38.40 26.66 17.82
C THR A 336 37.18 27.35 18.42
N LEU A 337 36.38 26.61 19.20
CA LEU A 337 35.18 27.11 19.87
C LEU A 337 35.46 27.59 21.30
N GLU A 338 36.71 27.44 21.78
CA GLU A 338 37.14 27.81 23.13
C GLU A 338 36.23 27.24 24.23
N VAL A 339 35.74 26.00 24.03
CA VAL A 339 34.84 25.36 24.99
C VAL A 339 35.57 24.93 26.26
N GLU A 340 34.91 25.11 27.40
CA GLU A 340 35.43 24.74 28.72
C GLU A 340 34.81 23.43 29.21
N PRO A 341 35.45 22.71 30.14
CA PRO A 341 34.80 21.60 30.85
C PRO A 341 33.45 21.99 31.45
N ASP A 342 32.54 21.01 31.53
CA ASP A 342 31.18 21.16 32.05
C ASP A 342 30.26 22.06 31.20
N GLN A 343 30.67 22.33 29.95
CA GLN A 343 29.82 22.95 28.94
C GLN A 343 29.08 21.91 28.08
N LEU A 344 28.03 22.38 27.42
CA LEU A 344 27.17 21.56 26.57
C LEU A 344 27.09 22.16 25.17
N ILE A 345 27.39 21.35 24.17
CA ILE A 345 27.13 21.67 22.77
C ILE A 345 25.88 20.91 22.36
N ASN A 346 24.85 21.62 21.90
CA ASN A 346 23.71 20.98 21.23
C ASN A 346 23.88 21.15 19.73
N TRP A 347 23.55 20.11 18.98
CA TRP A 347 23.69 20.15 17.52
C TRP A 347 22.60 19.33 16.83
N PHE A 348 22.27 19.72 15.60
CA PHE A 348 21.33 19.02 14.73
C PHE A 348 21.58 19.42 13.26
N PHE A 349 21.19 18.56 12.33
CA PHE A 349 21.20 18.87 10.91
C PHE A 349 19.87 19.48 10.47
N TRP A 350 19.93 20.31 9.43
CA TRP A 350 18.77 20.89 8.78
C TRP A 350 18.87 20.76 7.26
N ALA A 351 17.71 20.69 6.61
CA ALA A 351 17.60 20.68 5.16
C ALA A 351 16.37 21.48 4.73
N GLU A 352 16.50 22.21 3.62
CA GLU A 352 15.41 22.97 3.02
C GLU A 352 14.84 22.22 1.82
N ASP A 353 13.53 22.31 1.63
CA ASP A 353 12.81 21.93 0.42
C ASP A 353 11.84 23.06 0.03
N THR A 354 11.08 22.86 -1.04
CA THR A 354 9.98 23.76 -1.41
C THR A 354 8.67 23.08 -1.04
N GLY A 355 7.93 23.66 -0.10
CA GLY A 355 6.66 23.15 0.39
C GLY A 355 5.56 23.15 -0.68
N PRO A 356 4.41 22.52 -0.39
CA PRO A 356 3.27 22.44 -1.32
C PRO A 356 2.67 23.83 -1.66
N ASP A 357 2.89 24.82 -0.81
CA ASP A 357 2.52 26.22 -1.00
C ASP A 357 3.54 27.01 -1.86
N GLY A 358 4.63 26.37 -2.28
CA GLY A 358 5.71 27.00 -3.03
C GLY A 358 6.70 27.80 -2.18
N GLN A 359 6.55 27.81 -0.86
CA GLN A 359 7.47 28.50 0.06
C GLN A 359 8.61 27.57 0.52
N PRO A 360 9.78 28.11 0.91
CA PRO A 360 10.84 27.29 1.47
C PRO A 360 10.37 26.68 2.80
N ARG A 361 10.44 25.36 2.90
CA ARG A 361 10.17 24.59 4.11
C ARG A 361 11.49 24.03 4.62
N ARG A 362 11.71 24.07 5.94
CA ARG A 362 12.95 23.57 6.55
C ARG A 362 12.63 22.41 7.49
N ALA A 363 13.27 21.28 7.25
CA ALA A 363 13.23 20.07 8.08
C ALA A 363 14.48 19.97 8.96
N TYR A 364 14.37 19.24 10.06
CA TYR A 364 15.43 19.10 11.07
C TYR A 364 15.60 17.65 11.51
N SER A 365 16.84 17.24 11.78
CA SER A 365 17.13 15.95 12.42
C SER A 365 16.72 15.94 13.89
N ASP A 366 16.85 14.80 14.55
CA ASP A 366 16.93 14.79 16.02
C ASP A 366 18.08 15.68 16.50
N MET A 367 17.91 16.22 17.70
CA MET A 367 18.93 17.02 18.38
C MET A 367 19.75 16.11 19.29
N PHE A 368 21.05 16.35 19.30
CA PHE A 368 22.01 15.57 20.06
C PHE A 368 22.89 16.50 20.91
N PHE A 369 23.49 15.89 21.93
CA PHE A 369 24.28 16.57 22.94
C PHE A 369 25.73 16.12 22.88
N ALA A 370 26.67 17.07 23.00
CA ALA A 370 28.06 16.79 23.24
C ALA A 370 28.47 17.48 24.56
N GLU A 371 28.71 16.65 25.58
CA GLU A 371 29.13 17.09 26.92
C GLU A 371 30.65 17.24 26.96
N ILE A 372 31.14 18.41 27.38
CA ILE A 372 32.57 18.70 27.42
C ILE A 372 33.17 18.19 28.73
N ARG A 373 33.98 17.14 28.65
CA ARG A 373 34.67 16.56 29.82
C ARG A 373 36.09 17.11 29.98
N PRO A 374 36.61 17.18 31.21
CA PRO A 374 38.02 17.49 31.45
C PRO A 374 38.97 16.51 30.72
N PHE A 375 40.09 17.01 30.21
CA PHE A 375 41.09 16.22 29.46
C PHE A 375 41.78 15.14 30.33
N GLU A 376 42.06 15.42 31.61
CA GLU A 376 42.72 14.47 32.52
C GLU A 376 41.72 13.85 33.52
N GLN A 377 41.28 12.61 33.26
CA GLN A 377 40.67 11.76 34.29
C GLN A 377 41.72 10.75 34.80
N ILE A 378 42.27 10.99 36.00
CA ILE A 378 43.26 10.08 36.59
C ILE A 378 42.53 8.89 37.22
N PHE A 379 42.47 7.76 36.52
CA PHE A 379 41.98 6.49 37.09
C PHE A 379 43.06 5.88 38.00
N ARG A 380 42.76 5.69 39.29
CA ARG A 380 43.64 4.97 40.23
C ARG A 380 43.10 3.56 40.50
N GLN A 381 43.89 2.54 40.17
CA GLN A 381 43.59 1.12 40.39
C GLN A 381 43.88 0.73 41.86
N GLY A 382 42.94 0.07 42.54
CA GLY A 382 43.10 -0.44 43.92
C GLY A 382 43.20 -1.97 43.97
N ASP A 383 43.98 -2.51 44.92
CA ASP A 383 44.31 -3.94 45.09
C ASP A 383 43.12 -4.78 45.64
N PRO A 384 42.96 -6.07 45.25
CA PRO A 384 41.68 -6.81 45.33
C PRO A 384 41.40 -7.61 46.63
N SER A 385 42.17 -7.47 47.71
CA SER A 385 42.05 -8.35 48.89
C SER A 385 41.31 -7.70 50.06
N GLN A 386 39.96 -7.74 50.10
CA GLN A 386 39.11 -7.70 51.32
C GLN A 386 37.61 -7.50 50.97
N GLN A 387 36.89 -8.59 50.67
CA GLN A 387 35.56 -8.51 50.03
C GLN A 387 34.39 -9.16 50.80
N GLN A 388 34.48 -9.34 52.12
CA GLN A 388 33.38 -9.96 52.88
C GLN A 388 33.08 -9.22 54.17
N GLN A 389 32.26 -8.17 54.07
CA GLN A 389 31.16 -7.81 55.01
C GLN A 389 30.78 -6.34 54.83
N GLN A 390 29.65 -6.07 54.17
CA GLN A 390 28.65 -5.05 54.54
C GLN A 390 27.67 -4.83 53.38
N GLN A 391 26.56 -5.56 53.43
CA GLN A 391 25.31 -5.19 52.75
C GLN A 391 24.33 -4.81 53.86
N GLN A 392 24.15 -3.51 54.12
CA GLN A 392 22.92 -2.90 54.66
C GLN A 392 23.17 -1.43 55.02
N GLN A 393 22.95 -0.53 54.07
CA GLN A 393 22.28 0.77 54.28
C GLN A 393 22.02 1.42 52.93
N GLN A 394 20.76 1.43 52.53
CA GLN A 394 20.26 2.02 51.29
C GLN A 394 19.68 3.39 51.66
N GLN A 395 20.52 4.42 51.66
CA GLN A 395 20.07 5.81 51.73
C GLN A 395 20.50 6.46 50.41
N GLN A 396 19.54 6.94 49.62
CA GLN A 396 19.78 7.55 48.31
C GLN A 396 20.74 8.74 48.47
N SER A 397 21.95 8.61 47.94
CA SER A 397 22.93 9.69 47.94
C SER A 397 22.42 10.86 47.08
N PRO A 398 22.68 12.12 47.45
CA PRO A 398 22.29 13.33 46.69
C PRO A 398 22.62 13.25 45.20
N ASN A 399 23.76 12.65 44.86
CA ASN A 399 24.23 12.43 43.48
C ASN A 399 23.23 11.65 42.60
N GLN A 400 22.41 10.77 43.17
CA GLN A 400 21.36 10.04 42.42
C GLN A 400 20.16 10.92 42.04
N GLN A 401 19.85 11.94 42.85
CA GLN A 401 18.75 12.86 42.57
C GLN A 401 19.16 13.84 41.45
N THR A 402 20.40 14.30 41.45
CA THR A 402 20.98 15.11 40.35
C THR A 402 20.96 14.34 39.03
N GLU A 403 21.39 13.07 39.02
CA GLU A 403 21.33 12.21 37.83
C GLU A 403 19.90 12.01 37.30
N GLU A 404 18.91 11.88 38.19
CA GLU A 404 17.50 11.77 37.79
C GLU A 404 17.01 13.07 37.13
N LEU A 405 17.34 14.23 37.71
CA LEU A 405 16.99 15.54 37.14
C LEU A 405 17.64 15.76 35.78
N ILE A 406 18.90 15.35 35.59
CA ILE A 406 19.59 15.41 34.28
C ILE A 406 18.82 14.58 33.24
N LYS A 407 18.44 13.34 33.58
CA LYS A 407 17.68 12.47 32.68
C LYS A 407 16.32 13.06 32.32
N LEU A 408 15.59 13.58 33.31
CA LEU A 408 14.28 14.21 33.10
C LEU A 408 14.39 15.47 32.23
N GLN A 409 15.34 16.35 32.54
CA GLN A 409 15.54 17.58 31.78
C GLN A 409 15.91 17.28 30.32
N LYS A 410 16.73 16.25 30.07
CA LYS A 410 17.05 15.79 28.71
C LYS A 410 15.84 15.25 27.96
N GLN A 411 14.99 14.47 28.63
CA GLN A 411 13.75 13.98 28.05
C GLN A 411 12.82 15.14 27.66
N ILE A 412 12.75 16.17 28.51
CA ILE A 412 11.98 17.38 28.22
C ILE A 412 12.55 18.10 27.00
N ILE A 413 13.85 18.37 26.95
CA ILE A 413 14.49 19.01 25.79
C ILE A 413 14.19 18.25 24.49
N ASN A 414 14.31 16.92 24.51
CA ASN A 414 14.02 16.09 23.34
C ASN A 414 12.53 16.11 22.96
N ALA A 415 11.62 16.17 23.95
CA ALA A 415 10.19 16.32 23.71
C ALA A 415 9.84 17.70 23.14
N THR A 416 10.40 18.78 23.68
CA THR A 416 10.29 20.15 23.15
C THR A 416 10.77 20.23 21.71
N TRP A 417 11.93 19.63 21.43
CA TRP A 417 12.48 19.53 20.08
C TRP A 417 11.57 18.75 19.12
N LYS A 418 11.04 17.61 19.57
CA LYS A 418 10.10 16.79 18.78
C LYS A 418 8.83 17.56 18.44
N LEU A 419 8.26 18.31 19.38
CA LEU A 419 7.07 19.14 19.13
C LEU A 419 7.35 20.27 18.13
N ARG A 420 8.55 20.87 18.18
CA ARG A 420 8.98 21.83 17.16
C ARG A 420 9.03 21.21 15.76
N ARG A 421 9.55 19.99 15.63
CA ARG A 421 9.63 19.27 14.36
C ARG A 421 8.29 18.75 13.86
N GLN A 422 7.36 18.46 14.77
CA GLN A 422 6.04 17.89 14.48
C GLN A 422 4.92 18.81 14.99
N PRO A 423 4.71 19.99 14.37
CA PRO A 423 3.77 21.01 14.87
C PRO A 423 2.31 20.52 14.89
N ALA A 424 1.96 19.48 14.12
CA ALA A 424 0.61 18.94 14.04
C ALA A 424 0.08 18.40 15.37
N THR A 425 0.94 17.99 16.32
CA THR A 425 0.52 17.51 17.65
C THR A 425 0.70 18.53 18.77
N LEU A 426 1.20 19.73 18.45
CA LEU A 426 1.56 20.77 19.42
C LEU A 426 0.43 21.07 20.41
N ALA A 427 -0.78 21.35 19.92
CA ALA A 427 -1.92 21.72 20.76
C ALA A 427 -2.33 20.63 21.75
N LYS A 428 -2.06 19.36 21.43
CA LYS A 428 -2.39 18.20 22.27
C LYS A 428 -1.29 17.90 23.28
N ASP A 429 -0.03 17.99 22.86
CA ASP A 429 1.11 17.47 23.62
C ASP A 429 1.84 18.56 24.42
N ALA A 430 1.71 19.85 24.06
CA ALA A 430 2.34 20.95 24.79
C ALA A 430 1.91 21.04 26.28
N PRO A 431 0.64 20.82 26.66
CA PRO A 431 0.25 20.82 28.08
C PRO A 431 0.96 19.74 28.90
N VAL A 432 1.18 18.56 28.31
CA VAL A 432 1.89 17.44 28.97
C VAL A 432 3.35 17.79 29.19
N LEU A 433 3.97 18.49 28.23
CA LEU A 433 5.35 18.97 28.34
C LEU A 433 5.50 20.01 29.46
N VAL A 434 4.56 20.96 29.55
CA VAL A 434 4.53 21.96 30.64
C VAL A 434 4.39 21.28 32.00
N GLU A 435 3.53 20.26 32.12
CA GLU A 435 3.37 19.47 33.34
C GLU A 435 4.69 18.76 33.72
N GLY A 436 5.35 18.10 32.76
CA GLY A 436 6.64 17.44 32.99
C GLY A 436 7.75 18.40 33.44
N GLN A 437 7.85 19.58 32.83
CA GLN A 437 8.81 20.62 33.25
C GLN A 437 8.47 21.17 34.64
N THR A 438 7.19 21.29 34.98
CA THR A 438 6.73 21.74 36.32
C THR A 438 7.02 20.70 37.41
N GLU A 439 6.85 19.42 37.12
CA GLU A 439 7.23 18.33 38.03
C GLU A 439 8.74 18.31 38.28
N THR A 440 9.53 18.44 37.20
CA THR A 440 11.00 18.48 37.28
C THR A 440 11.48 19.70 38.08
N LEU A 441 10.87 20.86 37.87
CA LEU A 441 11.10 22.06 38.68
C LEU A 441 10.78 21.82 40.17
N THR A 442 9.70 21.12 40.48
CA THR A 442 9.33 20.78 41.87
C THR A 442 10.39 19.89 42.52
N LYS A 443 10.89 18.88 41.80
CA LYS A 443 12.00 18.03 42.28
C LYS A 443 13.29 18.84 42.51
N ALA A 444 13.61 19.79 41.62
CA ALA A 444 14.76 20.68 41.78
C ALA A 444 14.62 21.61 43.01
N ARG A 445 13.42 22.12 43.31
CA ARG A 445 13.16 22.89 44.54
C ARG A 445 13.31 22.04 45.80
N VAL A 446 12.86 20.78 45.78
CA VAL A 446 13.09 19.85 46.89
C VAL A 446 14.59 19.59 47.11
N LEU A 447 15.38 19.53 46.04
CA LEU A 447 16.84 19.41 46.13
C LEU A 447 17.47 20.67 46.75
N LEU A 448 16.96 21.86 46.39
CA LEU A 448 17.39 23.13 46.96
C LEU A 448 17.17 23.19 48.48
N ASP A 449 15.99 22.77 48.96
CA ASP A 449 15.64 22.78 50.39
C ASP A 449 16.49 21.82 51.22
N LYS A 450 17.05 20.77 50.59
CA LYS A 450 17.89 19.75 51.24
C LYS A 450 19.37 20.04 51.15
N SER A 451 19.80 20.97 50.29
CA SER A 451 21.21 21.29 50.10
C SER A 451 21.78 22.06 51.29
N SER A 452 22.96 21.66 51.77
CA SER A 452 23.67 22.31 52.87
C SER A 452 25.00 22.96 52.45
N ASP A 453 25.43 22.74 51.20
CA ASP A 453 26.64 23.32 50.63
C ASP A 453 26.30 24.63 49.91
N GLU A 454 27.00 25.71 50.25
CA GLU A 454 26.79 27.06 49.71
C GLU A 454 26.97 27.12 48.19
N LYS A 455 27.98 26.42 47.64
CA LYS A 455 28.25 26.40 46.18
C LYS A 455 27.24 25.53 45.43
N ALA A 456 26.89 24.36 45.96
CA ALA A 456 25.84 23.52 45.40
C ALA A 456 24.49 24.26 45.39
N THR A 457 24.20 25.02 46.45
CA THR A 457 22.98 25.85 46.55
C THR A 457 22.92 26.93 45.46
N GLU A 458 24.05 27.53 45.08
CA GLU A 458 24.11 28.50 43.98
C GLU A 458 23.78 27.84 42.62
N HIS A 459 24.37 26.67 42.34
CA HIS A 459 24.06 25.90 41.13
C HIS A 459 22.59 25.48 41.07
N ILE A 460 22.02 24.99 42.17
CA ILE A 460 20.60 24.59 42.22
C ILE A 460 19.68 25.81 42.03
N LYS A 461 20.01 26.98 42.59
CA LYS A 461 19.24 28.22 42.33
C LYS A 461 19.23 28.59 40.84
N ALA A 462 20.37 28.44 40.16
CA ALA A 462 20.43 28.66 38.72
C ALA A 462 19.55 27.65 37.95
N VAL A 463 19.61 26.36 38.30
CA VAL A 463 18.73 25.32 37.74
C VAL A 463 17.25 25.70 37.88
N VAL A 464 16.82 26.06 39.10
CA VAL A 464 15.43 26.45 39.38
C VAL A 464 15.02 27.67 38.56
N ALA A 465 15.85 28.70 38.47
CA ALA A 465 15.55 29.91 37.69
C ALA A 465 15.42 29.62 36.18
N HIS A 466 16.28 28.77 35.62
CA HIS A 466 16.20 28.36 34.22
C HIS A 466 14.96 27.50 33.96
N MET A 467 14.63 26.57 34.84
CA MET A 467 13.43 25.74 34.74
C MET A 467 12.14 26.57 34.88
N GLU A 468 12.10 27.59 35.74
CA GLU A 468 10.95 28.52 35.83
C GLU A 468 10.77 29.32 34.53
N ARG A 469 11.87 29.80 33.95
CA ARG A 469 11.84 30.47 32.65
C ARG A 469 11.33 29.52 31.55
N ALA A 470 11.76 28.27 31.55
CA ALA A 470 11.29 27.25 30.61
C ALA A 470 9.76 27.03 30.75
N VAL A 471 9.25 26.85 31.97
CA VAL A 471 7.79 26.70 32.22
C VAL A 471 7.00 27.88 31.66
N ASN A 472 7.44 29.11 31.93
CA ASN A 472 6.76 30.32 31.44
C ASN A 472 6.72 30.35 29.90
N GLN A 473 7.87 30.10 29.25
CA GLN A 473 7.98 30.14 27.80
C GLN A 473 7.22 28.99 27.12
N LEU A 474 7.22 27.77 27.69
CA LEU A 474 6.42 26.65 27.19
C LEU A 474 4.91 26.94 27.27
N THR A 475 4.49 27.62 28.34
CA THR A 475 3.06 27.99 28.54
C THR A 475 2.60 29.01 27.49
N GLU A 476 3.47 29.94 27.10
CA GLU A 476 3.20 30.93 26.06
C GLU A 476 3.26 30.32 24.64
N ALA A 477 4.07 29.29 24.43
CA ALA A 477 4.34 28.69 23.12
C ALA A 477 3.35 27.59 22.66
N THR A 478 2.16 27.52 23.26
CA THR A 478 1.19 26.41 23.03
C THR A 478 0.52 26.41 21.66
N GLN A 479 0.59 27.52 20.91
CA GLN A 479 -0.09 27.68 19.63
C GLN A 479 0.84 27.71 18.41
N GLU A 480 2.10 28.13 18.58
CA GLU A 480 3.05 28.29 17.47
C GLU A 480 4.37 27.56 17.76
N ALA A 481 4.76 26.63 16.89
CA ALA A 481 5.97 25.82 17.07
C ALA A 481 7.27 26.64 17.07
N ALA A 482 7.31 27.78 16.36
CA ALA A 482 8.46 28.68 16.36
C ALA A 482 8.70 29.30 17.75
N SER A 483 7.65 29.49 18.54
CA SER A 483 7.69 30.08 19.88
C SER A 483 8.27 29.13 20.94
N LEU A 484 8.54 27.86 20.60
CA LEU A 484 9.21 26.90 21.50
C LEU A 484 10.72 27.15 21.63
N MET A 485 11.32 27.97 20.76
CA MET A 485 12.77 28.19 20.74
C MET A 485 13.34 28.85 22.00
N PRO A 486 12.71 29.92 22.55
CA PRO A 486 13.13 30.47 23.83
C PRO A 486 13.05 29.44 24.96
N ALA A 487 11.97 28.65 25.01
CA ALA A 487 11.80 27.59 26.00
C ALA A 487 12.93 26.55 25.92
N LEU A 488 13.24 26.09 24.71
CA LEU A 488 14.33 25.15 24.46
C LEU A 488 15.68 25.70 24.96
N ALA A 489 15.96 26.98 24.74
CA ALA A 489 17.18 27.63 25.24
C ALA A 489 17.23 27.66 26.78
N ALA A 490 16.10 27.95 27.44
CA ALA A 490 16.01 27.92 28.90
C ALA A 490 16.18 26.50 29.47
N GLU A 491 15.61 25.50 28.80
CA GLU A 491 15.78 24.08 29.15
C GLU A 491 17.23 23.61 29.00
N GLN A 492 17.91 24.00 27.92
CA GLN A 492 19.33 23.72 27.69
C GLN A 492 20.22 24.35 28.77
N ALA A 493 19.92 25.60 29.17
CA ALA A 493 20.63 26.28 30.26
C ALA A 493 20.40 25.60 31.63
N ALA A 494 19.19 25.08 31.87
CA ALA A 494 18.91 24.28 33.07
C ALA A 494 19.71 22.97 33.07
N TYR A 495 19.77 22.27 31.93
CA TYR A 495 20.57 21.04 31.79
C TYR A 495 22.06 21.29 32.04
N GLN A 496 22.62 22.36 31.47
CA GLN A 496 24.01 22.73 31.73
C GLN A 496 24.26 23.01 33.22
N SER A 497 23.35 23.73 33.88
CA SER A 497 23.48 24.03 35.31
C SER A 497 23.44 22.76 36.16
N LEU A 498 22.67 21.74 35.75
CA LEU A 498 22.66 20.41 36.38
C LEU A 498 23.97 19.65 36.17
N LEU A 499 24.60 19.74 35.00
CA LEU A 499 25.92 19.13 34.75
C LEU A 499 27.00 19.74 35.65
N ARG A 500 27.01 21.07 35.81
CA ARG A 500 27.93 21.77 36.72
C ARG A 500 27.72 21.36 38.18
N LEU A 501 26.46 21.21 38.60
CA LEU A 501 26.12 20.68 39.92
C LEU A 501 26.70 19.27 40.12
N GLN A 502 26.50 18.38 39.15
CA GLN A 502 27.03 17.01 39.20
C GLN A 502 28.57 16.97 39.27
N ALA A 503 29.24 17.80 38.48
CA ALA A 503 30.70 17.91 38.50
C ALA A 503 31.21 18.37 39.88
N HIS A 504 30.57 19.37 40.47
CA HIS A 504 30.89 19.85 41.82
C HIS A 504 30.65 18.79 42.90
N GLU A 505 29.51 18.08 42.86
CA GLU A 505 29.21 16.96 43.78
C GLU A 505 30.26 15.84 43.68
N PHE A 506 30.72 15.53 42.47
CA PHE A 506 31.77 14.52 42.24
C PHE A 506 33.13 14.97 42.80
N GLN A 507 33.48 16.25 42.66
CA GLN A 507 34.71 16.82 43.19
C GLN A 507 34.73 16.84 44.74
N VAL A 508 33.62 17.24 45.36
CA VAL A 508 33.46 17.23 46.82
C VAL A 508 33.52 15.79 47.36
N SER A 509 32.87 14.83 46.69
CA SER A 509 32.93 13.41 47.07
C SER A 509 34.37 12.87 47.03
N GLN A 510 35.20 13.27 46.06
CA GLN A 510 36.62 12.87 46.02
C GLN A 510 37.45 13.54 47.12
N GLN A 511 37.21 14.81 47.43
CA GLN A 511 37.92 15.53 48.51
C GLN A 511 37.58 14.96 49.89
N GLN A 512 36.32 14.61 50.14
CA GLN A 512 35.88 14.04 51.41
C GLN A 512 36.46 12.62 51.62
N GLN A 513 36.80 11.91 50.54
CA GLN A 513 37.44 10.59 50.55
C GLN A 513 38.97 10.64 50.75
N GLN A 514 39.62 11.81 50.58
CA GLN A 514 41.05 11.98 50.83
C GLN A 514 41.40 12.27 52.30
N GLN A 515 40.41 12.53 53.15
CA GLN A 515 40.62 12.90 54.57
C GLN A 515 40.37 11.76 55.56
N SER A 516 39.90 10.61 55.09
CA SER A 516 39.68 9.38 55.88
C SER A 516 40.52 8.24 55.31
N ASN A 517 41.66 8.00 55.96
CA ASN A 517 42.44 6.80 55.73
C ASN A 517 41.63 5.59 56.26
N GLN A 518 41.63 4.52 55.46
CA GLN A 518 40.93 3.24 55.63
C GLN A 518 39.42 3.21 55.36
N GLN A 519 39.11 2.46 54.30
CA GLN A 519 37.93 1.59 54.16
C GLN A 519 36.67 2.22 53.53
N GLN A 520 36.66 2.36 52.20
CA GLN A 520 35.49 2.09 51.35
C GLN A 520 35.83 2.23 49.86
N GLN A 521 35.79 1.11 49.12
CA GLN A 521 35.87 1.11 47.65
C GLN A 521 34.79 0.16 47.11
N GLN A 522 33.62 0.71 46.77
CA GLN A 522 32.48 -0.06 46.24
C GLN A 522 31.78 0.63 45.05
N SER A 523 32.50 1.44 44.25
CA SER A 523 31.91 2.06 43.04
C SER A 523 32.47 1.53 41.71
N ASN A 524 33.66 0.93 41.68
CA ASN A 524 34.36 0.62 40.42
C ASN A 524 33.98 -0.69 39.72
N GLN A 525 33.00 -1.46 40.21
CA GLN A 525 32.45 -2.58 39.44
C GLN A 525 31.33 -2.17 38.47
N ARG A 526 30.71 -0.99 38.64
CA ARG A 526 29.57 -0.59 37.80
C ARG A 526 30.00 -0.11 36.40
N ALA A 527 31.12 0.60 36.29
CA ALA A 527 31.61 1.10 35.00
C ALA A 527 32.17 -0.01 34.08
N GLN A 528 32.78 -1.05 34.65
CA GLN A 528 33.32 -2.18 33.89
C GLN A 528 32.22 -3.18 33.49
N SER A 529 31.23 -3.41 34.37
CA SER A 529 30.01 -4.14 34.01
C SER A 529 29.17 -3.40 32.97
N GLN A 530 29.21 -2.06 32.97
CA GLN A 530 28.61 -1.23 31.94
C GLN A 530 29.38 -1.30 30.63
N LEU A 531 30.72 -1.38 30.63
CA LEU A 531 31.51 -1.57 29.40
C LEU A 531 31.26 -2.95 28.78
N ASP A 532 31.24 -4.02 29.58
CA ASP A 532 30.90 -5.37 29.08
C ASP A 532 29.42 -5.46 28.67
N GLN A 533 28.50 -4.79 29.38
CA GLN A 533 27.10 -4.62 28.93
C GLN A 533 26.97 -3.71 27.72
N LEU A 534 27.85 -2.73 27.52
CA LEU A 534 27.87 -1.85 26.36
C LEU A 534 28.43 -2.57 25.13
N ASP A 535 29.40 -3.48 25.30
CA ASP A 535 29.91 -4.32 24.22
C ASP A 535 28.94 -5.47 23.88
N LEU A 536 28.26 -6.07 24.88
CA LEU A 536 27.17 -7.02 24.66
C LEU A 536 25.92 -6.35 24.07
N ARG A 537 25.53 -5.16 24.56
CA ARG A 537 24.45 -4.35 23.95
C ARG A 537 24.84 -3.87 22.57
N LYS A 538 26.09 -3.47 22.29
CA LYS A 538 26.53 -3.13 20.93
C LYS A 538 26.44 -4.32 19.97
N GLN A 539 26.63 -5.55 20.46
CA GLN A 539 26.40 -6.75 19.66
C GLN A 539 24.91 -7.04 19.47
N GLU A 540 24.10 -7.01 20.54
CA GLU A 540 22.63 -7.16 20.46
C GLU A 540 21.98 -6.07 19.59
N ASP A 541 22.36 -4.81 19.78
CA ASP A 541 21.92 -3.64 19.01
C ASP A 541 22.31 -3.78 17.54
N ARG A 542 23.48 -4.35 17.17
CA ARG A 542 23.80 -4.62 15.75
C ARG A 542 22.82 -5.61 15.13
N TYR A 543 22.46 -6.68 15.84
CA TYR A 543 21.48 -7.66 15.36
C TYR A 543 20.05 -7.13 15.38
N GLU A 544 19.69 -6.29 16.36
CA GLU A 544 18.39 -5.61 16.41
C GLU A 544 18.26 -4.53 15.33
N THR A 545 19.35 -3.82 15.01
CA THR A 545 19.39 -2.78 13.96
C THR A 545 19.26 -3.41 12.57
N GLU A 546 19.95 -4.53 12.29
CA GLU A 546 19.74 -5.31 11.06
C GLU A 546 18.30 -5.84 10.94
N ARG A 547 17.70 -6.28 12.05
CA ARG A 547 16.29 -6.75 12.07
C ARG A 547 15.28 -5.61 11.91
N GLN A 548 15.53 -4.44 12.50
CA GLN A 548 14.69 -3.26 12.32
C GLN A 548 14.75 -2.77 10.87
N ALA A 549 15.93 -2.74 10.26
CA ALA A 549 16.10 -2.43 8.84
C ALA A 549 15.32 -3.42 7.93
N ARG A 550 15.38 -4.73 8.20
CA ARG A 550 14.60 -5.75 7.46
C ARG A 550 13.09 -5.59 7.59
N LYS A 551 12.57 -5.24 8.77
CA LYS A 551 11.13 -4.99 8.96
C LYS A 551 10.63 -3.78 8.17
N LEU A 552 11.50 -2.78 7.91
CA LEU A 552 11.19 -1.61 7.08
C LEU A 552 11.15 -1.94 5.57
N GLU A 553 11.85 -2.98 5.11
CA GLU A 553 11.85 -3.42 3.70
C GLU A 553 10.64 -4.30 3.34
N GLU A 554 9.99 -4.93 4.32
CA GLU A 554 8.89 -5.87 4.10
C GLU A 554 7.70 -5.30 3.30
N PRO A 555 7.16 -4.09 3.57
CA PRO A 555 6.09 -3.51 2.75
C PRO A 555 6.55 -3.14 1.34
N LYS A 556 7.80 -2.70 1.16
CA LYS A 556 8.36 -2.35 -0.16
C LYS A 556 8.50 -3.57 -1.06
N GLN A 557 9.10 -4.65 -0.55
CA GLN A 557 9.24 -5.90 -1.30
C GLN A 557 7.87 -6.48 -1.71
N ARG A 558 6.87 -6.43 -0.82
CA ARG A 558 5.51 -6.89 -1.13
C ARG A 558 4.88 -6.11 -2.28
N GLU A 559 5.08 -4.79 -2.34
CA GLU A 559 4.60 -3.96 -3.45
C GLU A 559 5.35 -4.27 -4.75
N GLN A 560 6.68 -4.49 -4.71
CA GLN A 560 7.46 -4.90 -5.89
C GLN A 560 6.96 -6.20 -6.50
N LEU A 561 6.63 -7.20 -5.68
CA LEU A 561 6.07 -8.47 -6.15
C LEU A 561 4.67 -8.32 -6.76
N GLN A 562 3.85 -7.42 -6.21
CA GLN A 562 2.54 -7.10 -6.80
C GLN A 562 2.68 -6.42 -8.16
N VAL A 563 3.62 -5.48 -8.31
CA VAL A 563 3.96 -4.84 -9.59
C VAL A 563 4.41 -5.90 -10.60
N LEU A 564 5.31 -6.81 -10.19
CA LEU A 564 5.79 -7.91 -11.03
C LEU A 564 4.66 -8.84 -11.49
N SER A 565 3.76 -9.20 -10.58
CA SER A 565 2.59 -10.03 -10.88
C SER A 565 1.68 -9.40 -11.93
N ARG A 566 1.31 -8.12 -11.72
CA ARG A 566 0.47 -7.36 -12.66
C ARG A 566 1.14 -7.19 -14.02
N LEU A 567 2.43 -6.92 -14.02
CA LEU A 567 3.21 -6.75 -15.25
C LEU A 567 3.31 -8.07 -16.03
N ARG A 568 3.47 -9.21 -15.35
CA ARG A 568 3.40 -10.54 -15.96
C ARG A 568 2.04 -10.80 -16.60
N ASP A 569 0.95 -10.50 -15.89
CA ASP A 569 -0.42 -10.67 -16.41
C ASP A 569 -0.68 -9.79 -17.64
N LEU A 570 -0.26 -8.51 -17.59
CA LEU A 570 -0.36 -7.58 -18.71
C LEU A 570 0.45 -8.04 -19.91
N ALA A 571 1.71 -8.46 -19.70
CA ALA A 571 2.56 -8.97 -20.77
C ALA A 571 1.95 -10.20 -21.45
N GLN A 572 1.37 -11.12 -20.68
CA GLN A 572 0.71 -12.31 -21.21
C GLN A 572 -0.55 -11.94 -22.01
N ARG A 573 -1.42 -11.10 -21.47
CA ARG A 573 -2.63 -10.66 -22.18
C ARG A 573 -2.29 -9.88 -23.45
N GLN A 574 -1.24 -9.07 -23.44
CA GLN A 574 -0.80 -8.35 -24.63
C GLN A 574 -0.26 -9.30 -25.70
N GLN A 575 0.43 -10.37 -25.31
CA GLN A 575 0.85 -11.43 -26.22
C GLN A 575 -0.36 -12.15 -26.84
N ASP A 576 -1.31 -12.59 -26.03
CA ASP A 576 -2.51 -13.31 -26.50
C ASP A 576 -3.33 -12.41 -27.45
N LEU A 577 -3.45 -11.12 -27.14
CA LEU A 577 -4.10 -10.13 -28.00
C LEU A 577 -3.36 -9.97 -29.34
N ASN A 578 -2.03 -9.90 -29.32
CA ASN A 578 -1.21 -9.83 -30.52
C ASN A 578 -1.35 -11.05 -31.44
N GLU A 579 -1.41 -12.24 -30.86
CA GLU A 579 -1.62 -13.48 -31.61
C GLU A 579 -2.99 -13.49 -32.30
N LYS A 580 -4.06 -13.13 -31.57
CA LYS A 580 -5.42 -13.01 -32.13
C LYS A 580 -5.49 -11.93 -33.21
N LEU A 581 -4.83 -10.78 -33.04
CA LEU A 581 -4.83 -9.72 -34.06
C LEU A 581 -4.18 -10.18 -35.37
N LYS A 582 -3.06 -10.92 -35.31
CA LYS A 582 -2.39 -11.48 -36.49
C LYS A 582 -3.28 -12.51 -37.20
N GLU A 583 -3.97 -13.35 -36.43
CA GLU A 583 -4.93 -14.32 -36.97
C GLU A 583 -6.08 -13.61 -37.70
N LEU A 584 -6.69 -12.60 -37.07
CA LEU A 584 -7.79 -11.84 -37.66
C LEU A 584 -7.35 -10.99 -38.85
N GLU A 585 -6.12 -10.49 -38.88
CA GLU A 585 -5.57 -9.81 -40.06
C GLU A 585 -5.50 -10.76 -41.26
N SER A 586 -4.97 -11.96 -41.04
CA SER A 586 -4.90 -13.00 -42.07
C SER A 586 -6.31 -13.40 -42.54
N ALA A 587 -7.22 -13.62 -41.60
CA ALA A 587 -8.62 -13.96 -41.89
C ALA A 587 -9.33 -12.84 -42.67
N LEU A 588 -9.09 -11.57 -42.32
CA LEU A 588 -9.69 -10.42 -43.00
C LEU A 588 -9.22 -10.31 -44.46
N ARG A 589 -7.95 -10.60 -44.73
CA ARG A 589 -7.38 -10.64 -46.08
C ARG A 589 -7.92 -11.80 -46.90
N ALA A 590 -8.18 -12.94 -46.27
CA ALA A 590 -8.72 -14.15 -46.92
C ALA A 590 -10.26 -14.13 -47.08
N ALA A 591 -10.98 -13.24 -46.39
CA ALA A 591 -12.43 -13.22 -46.39
C ALA A 591 -13.01 -12.66 -47.71
N GLU A 592 -13.66 -13.53 -48.50
CA GLU A 592 -14.31 -13.15 -49.77
C GLU A 592 -15.77 -12.70 -49.59
N THR A 593 -16.48 -13.19 -48.56
CA THR A 593 -17.90 -12.91 -48.36
C THR A 593 -18.16 -11.75 -47.41
N ALA A 594 -19.21 -10.96 -47.66
CA ALA A 594 -19.60 -9.85 -46.79
C ALA A 594 -19.94 -10.30 -45.35
N LYS A 595 -20.56 -11.47 -45.19
CA LYS A 595 -20.89 -12.04 -43.86
C LYS A 595 -19.63 -12.40 -43.07
N ALA A 596 -18.60 -12.96 -43.71
CA ALA A 596 -17.34 -13.29 -43.04
C ALA A 596 -16.60 -12.02 -42.58
N LYS A 597 -16.59 -10.97 -43.41
CA LYS A 597 -16.01 -9.67 -43.04
C LYS A 597 -16.73 -9.05 -41.83
N GLU A 598 -18.05 -9.10 -41.80
CA GLU A 598 -18.85 -8.57 -40.69
C GLU A 598 -18.56 -9.30 -39.36
N GLU A 599 -18.38 -10.62 -39.38
CA GLU A 599 -18.03 -11.37 -38.17
C GLU A 599 -16.62 -11.04 -37.67
N ILE A 600 -15.65 -10.88 -38.59
CA ILE A 600 -14.29 -10.45 -38.24
C ILE A 600 -14.30 -9.04 -37.66
N GLU A 601 -15.08 -8.11 -38.20
CA GLU A 601 -15.24 -6.76 -37.64
C GLU A 601 -15.82 -6.78 -36.23
N ARG A 602 -16.78 -7.67 -35.94
CA ARG A 602 -17.31 -7.87 -34.58
C ARG A 602 -16.24 -8.41 -33.62
N GLN A 603 -15.41 -9.34 -34.06
CA GLN A 603 -14.31 -9.87 -33.26
C GLN A 603 -13.22 -8.80 -33.01
N LEU A 604 -12.87 -8.02 -34.03
CA LEU A 604 -11.97 -6.87 -33.89
C LEU A 604 -12.51 -5.83 -32.90
N LYS A 605 -13.83 -5.58 -32.91
CA LYS A 605 -14.47 -4.69 -31.92
C LYS A 605 -14.30 -5.22 -30.49
N ARG A 606 -14.40 -6.53 -30.27
CA ARG A 606 -14.15 -7.14 -28.94
C ARG A 606 -12.68 -7.00 -28.53
N LEU A 607 -11.73 -7.23 -29.43
CA LEU A 607 -10.31 -7.04 -29.14
C LEU A 607 -9.95 -5.58 -28.86
N ARG A 608 -10.62 -4.61 -29.51
CA ARG A 608 -10.45 -3.19 -29.17
C ARG A 608 -10.85 -2.89 -27.73
N GLU A 609 -11.94 -3.50 -27.26
CA GLU A 609 -12.36 -3.36 -25.87
C GLU A 609 -11.37 -4.03 -24.90
N GLU A 610 -10.83 -5.20 -25.26
CA GLU A 610 -9.78 -5.89 -24.51
C GLU A 610 -8.50 -5.03 -24.41
N GLN A 611 -8.11 -4.36 -25.50
CA GLN A 611 -6.96 -3.42 -25.51
C GLN A 611 -7.20 -2.21 -24.58
N ARG A 612 -8.42 -1.67 -24.55
CA ARG A 612 -8.80 -0.58 -23.62
C ARG A 612 -8.77 -1.04 -22.17
N GLN A 613 -9.20 -2.28 -21.90
CA GLN A 613 -9.09 -2.86 -20.57
C GLN A 613 -7.62 -3.04 -20.16
N ASN A 614 -6.74 -3.49 -21.06
CA ASN A 614 -5.31 -3.57 -20.79
C ASN A 614 -4.68 -2.19 -20.52
N LEU A 615 -5.13 -1.13 -21.21
CA LEU A 615 -4.72 0.25 -20.90
C LEU A 615 -5.15 0.69 -19.50
N ALA A 616 -6.37 0.36 -19.08
CA ALA A 616 -6.86 0.68 -17.74
C ALA A 616 -6.08 -0.07 -16.64
N ASP A 617 -5.75 -1.35 -16.88
CA ASP A 617 -4.91 -2.15 -15.98
C ASP A 617 -3.47 -1.62 -15.94
N LEU A 618 -2.95 -1.10 -17.06
CA LEU A 618 -1.65 -0.43 -17.13
C LEU A 618 -1.65 0.90 -16.37
N ASP A 619 -2.75 1.67 -16.40
CA ASP A 619 -2.92 2.87 -15.58
C ASP A 619 -2.94 2.52 -14.07
N GLU A 620 -3.55 1.39 -13.68
CA GLU A 620 -3.47 0.87 -12.28
C GLU A 620 -2.03 0.51 -11.91
N LEU A 621 -1.31 -0.16 -12.81
CA LEU A 621 0.09 -0.51 -12.60
C LEU A 621 0.95 0.75 -12.46
N ASN A 622 0.76 1.76 -13.33
CA ASN A 622 1.49 3.02 -13.23
C ASN A 622 1.24 3.68 -11.87
N GLN A 623 -0.03 3.84 -11.47
CA GLN A 623 -0.41 4.44 -10.19
C GLN A 623 0.25 3.73 -8.99
N ARG A 624 0.38 2.40 -9.03
CA ARG A 624 1.09 1.63 -7.99
C ARG A 624 2.59 1.89 -7.97
N MET A 625 3.22 2.06 -9.13
CA MET A 625 4.64 2.43 -9.23
C MET A 625 4.90 3.89 -8.82
N GLU A 626 3.90 4.78 -8.95
CA GLU A 626 4.01 6.18 -8.51
C GLU A 626 3.85 6.37 -6.99
N LYS A 627 3.46 5.32 -6.26
CA LYS A 627 3.39 5.33 -4.80
C LYS A 627 4.75 5.76 -4.20
N PRO A 628 4.76 6.54 -3.10
CA PRO A 628 6.00 7.02 -2.47
C PRO A 628 7.01 5.92 -2.15
N GLU A 629 6.54 4.71 -1.82
CA GLU A 629 7.37 3.56 -1.46
C GLU A 629 8.18 3.01 -2.65
N ASN A 630 7.65 3.14 -3.88
CA ASN A 630 8.22 2.59 -5.11
C ASN A 630 8.88 3.66 -6.00
N ARG A 631 8.51 4.93 -5.81
CA ARG A 631 8.76 6.02 -6.75
C ARG A 631 10.23 6.22 -7.11
N ALA A 632 11.12 6.16 -6.12
CA ALA A 632 12.57 6.37 -6.31
C ALA A 632 13.22 5.20 -7.05
N GLU A 633 12.94 3.96 -6.63
CA GLU A 633 13.58 2.75 -7.19
C GLU A 633 13.06 2.35 -8.57
N MET A 634 11.79 2.69 -8.88
CA MET A 634 11.11 2.35 -10.13
C MET A 634 11.07 3.48 -11.17
N GLN A 635 11.87 4.54 -10.99
CA GLN A 635 11.91 5.65 -11.94
C GLN A 635 12.14 5.21 -13.41
N PRO A 636 13.11 4.33 -13.74
CA PRO A 636 13.31 3.94 -15.14
C PRO A 636 12.15 3.10 -15.68
N GLN A 637 11.61 2.16 -14.88
CA GLN A 637 10.45 1.35 -15.27
C GLN A 637 9.21 2.22 -15.54
N ARG A 638 8.99 3.29 -14.77
CA ARG A 638 7.88 4.23 -15.00
C ARG A 638 8.01 4.98 -16.33
N GLN A 639 9.21 5.41 -16.68
CA GLN A 639 9.44 6.09 -17.97
C GLN A 639 9.18 5.15 -19.15
N GLN A 640 9.62 3.89 -19.04
CA GLN A 640 9.36 2.88 -20.05
C GLN A 640 7.86 2.54 -20.14
N LEU A 641 7.18 2.39 -19.01
CA LEU A 641 5.75 2.09 -18.97
C LEU A 641 4.89 3.22 -19.57
N GLU A 642 5.31 4.48 -19.45
CA GLU A 642 4.66 5.59 -20.14
C GLU A 642 4.79 5.50 -21.66
N GLN A 643 5.97 5.11 -22.16
CA GLN A 643 6.18 4.88 -23.59
C GLN A 643 5.34 3.69 -24.08
N THR A 644 5.31 2.60 -23.30
CA THR A 644 4.47 1.44 -23.56
C THR A 644 2.99 1.81 -23.62
N ARG A 645 2.51 2.63 -22.67
CA ARG A 645 1.14 3.16 -22.65
C ARG A 645 0.82 3.91 -23.94
N GLN A 646 1.71 4.81 -24.37
CA GLN A 646 1.52 5.55 -25.61
C GLN A 646 1.41 4.63 -26.82
N GLN A 647 2.30 3.63 -26.94
CA GLN A 647 2.25 2.63 -28.01
C GLN A 647 0.94 1.83 -27.98
N MET A 648 0.45 1.46 -26.80
CA MET A 648 -0.81 0.74 -26.63
C MET A 648 -2.04 1.59 -26.98
N ASN A 649 -2.02 2.89 -26.67
CA ASN A 649 -3.07 3.83 -27.04
C ASN A 649 -3.09 4.05 -28.57
N GLU A 650 -1.92 4.27 -29.17
CA GLU A 650 -1.80 4.37 -30.63
C GLU A 650 -2.27 3.07 -31.32
N ALA A 651 -1.94 1.89 -30.76
CA ALA A 651 -2.44 0.62 -31.29
C ALA A 651 -3.98 0.56 -31.27
N ALA A 652 -4.62 0.98 -30.16
CA ALA A 652 -6.08 1.04 -30.07
C ALA A 652 -6.70 2.00 -31.10
N GLU A 653 -6.08 3.18 -31.31
CA GLU A 653 -6.53 4.15 -32.30
C GLU A 653 -6.38 3.61 -33.74
N GLN A 654 -5.25 2.97 -34.05
CA GLN A 654 -5.03 2.35 -35.36
C GLN A 654 -5.98 1.18 -35.62
N MET A 655 -6.31 0.40 -34.59
CA MET A 655 -7.37 -0.59 -34.68
C MET A 655 -8.69 0.07 -35.05
N GLN A 656 -9.06 1.18 -34.41
CA GLN A 656 -10.30 1.91 -34.73
C GLN A 656 -10.33 2.44 -36.16
N LYS A 657 -9.20 2.95 -36.68
CA LYS A 657 -9.04 3.44 -38.06
C LYS A 657 -8.97 2.32 -39.11
N GLY A 658 -8.98 1.04 -38.70
CA GLY A 658 -8.86 -0.12 -39.59
C GLY A 658 -7.44 -0.39 -40.09
N GLN A 659 -6.43 0.28 -39.52
CA GLN A 659 -5.01 0.13 -39.86
C GLN A 659 -4.36 -0.98 -39.03
N LEU A 660 -4.78 -2.23 -39.29
CA LEU A 660 -4.45 -3.38 -38.45
C LEU A 660 -2.94 -3.70 -38.43
N SER A 661 -2.23 -3.52 -39.56
CA SER A 661 -0.78 -3.76 -39.62
C SER A 661 0.01 -2.79 -38.74
N GLN A 662 -0.36 -1.50 -38.72
CA GLN A 662 0.24 -0.50 -37.83
C GLN A 662 -0.06 -0.82 -36.37
N ALA A 663 -1.31 -1.20 -36.07
CA ALA A 663 -1.70 -1.61 -34.72
C ALA A 663 -0.87 -2.79 -34.20
N ILE A 664 -0.68 -3.84 -35.02
CA ILE A 664 0.16 -4.99 -34.66
C ILE A 664 1.60 -4.56 -34.39
N SER A 665 2.15 -3.62 -35.16
CA SER A 665 3.52 -3.14 -34.95
C SER A 665 3.70 -2.40 -33.61
N ASN A 666 2.78 -1.50 -33.27
CA ASN A 666 2.78 -0.78 -32.00
C ASN A 666 2.54 -1.74 -30.83
N SER A 667 1.61 -2.66 -31.00
CA SER A 667 1.25 -3.64 -29.97
C SER A 667 2.37 -4.68 -29.74
N THR A 668 3.16 -5.02 -30.77
CA THR A 668 4.35 -5.89 -30.62
C THR A 668 5.48 -5.17 -29.88
N ARG A 669 5.68 -3.86 -30.12
CA ARG A 669 6.64 -3.06 -29.33
C ARG A 669 6.21 -3.00 -27.87
N ALA A 670 4.93 -2.70 -27.61
CA ALA A 670 4.41 -2.64 -26.24
C ALA A 670 4.55 -3.97 -25.51
N GLN A 671 4.27 -5.09 -26.19
CA GLN A 671 4.50 -6.43 -25.63
C GLN A 671 5.97 -6.63 -25.24
N LYS A 672 6.91 -6.25 -26.12
CA LYS A 672 8.35 -6.38 -25.84
C LYS A 672 8.74 -5.54 -24.63
N ASP A 673 8.29 -4.28 -24.56
CA ASP A 673 8.59 -3.38 -23.44
C ASP A 673 8.05 -3.94 -22.10
N LEU A 674 6.82 -4.49 -22.09
CA LEU A 674 6.25 -5.14 -20.90
C LEU A 674 7.05 -6.38 -20.48
N GLN A 675 7.53 -7.18 -21.44
CA GLN A 675 8.37 -8.35 -21.16
C GLN A 675 9.73 -7.96 -20.61
N GLU A 676 10.37 -6.94 -21.17
CA GLU A 676 11.66 -6.41 -20.72
C GLU A 676 11.55 -5.84 -19.29
N MET A 677 10.55 -5.00 -19.01
CA MET A 677 10.31 -4.50 -17.66
C MET A 677 10.04 -5.63 -16.66
N ARG A 678 9.33 -6.69 -17.08
CA ARG A 678 9.06 -7.86 -16.24
C ARG A 678 10.35 -8.58 -15.89
N ASP A 679 11.20 -8.80 -16.88
CA ASP A 679 12.45 -9.54 -16.71
C ASP A 679 13.44 -8.73 -15.87
N ASP A 680 13.53 -7.41 -16.07
CA ASP A 680 14.32 -6.50 -15.24
C ASP A 680 13.88 -6.50 -13.77
N LEU A 681 12.56 -6.39 -13.53
CA LEU A 681 12.03 -6.38 -12.17
C LEU A 681 12.19 -7.74 -11.51
N ARG A 682 11.99 -8.83 -12.27
CA ARG A 682 12.27 -10.19 -11.81
C ARG A 682 13.73 -10.31 -11.39
N GLU A 683 14.69 -9.91 -12.23
CA GLU A 683 16.12 -9.98 -11.92
C GLU A 683 16.46 -9.21 -10.63
N LYS A 684 15.93 -7.99 -10.46
CA LYS A 684 16.09 -7.22 -9.21
C LYS A 684 15.57 -7.98 -7.99
N THR A 685 14.37 -8.55 -8.07
CA THR A 685 13.80 -9.35 -6.97
C THR A 685 14.59 -10.65 -6.72
N SER A 686 15.11 -11.30 -7.77
CA SER A 686 15.94 -12.51 -7.66
C SER A 686 17.27 -12.23 -6.94
N ASN A 687 17.87 -11.06 -7.18
CA ASN A 687 19.08 -10.64 -6.46
C ASN A 687 18.80 -10.45 -4.95
N GLN A 688 17.63 -9.93 -4.56
CA GLN A 688 17.23 -9.84 -3.15
C GLN A 688 17.08 -11.23 -2.52
N PHE A 689 16.38 -12.16 -3.20
CA PHE A 689 16.26 -13.54 -2.72
C PHE A 689 17.63 -14.24 -2.60
N ALA A 690 18.59 -13.93 -3.49
CA ALA A 690 19.93 -14.46 -3.38
C ALA A 690 20.66 -13.99 -2.10
N GLU A 691 20.47 -12.75 -1.66
CA GLU A 691 21.01 -12.25 -0.39
C GLU A 691 20.29 -12.85 0.83
N GLU A 692 18.97 -12.99 0.78
CA GLU A 692 18.19 -13.67 1.81
C GLU A 692 18.66 -15.13 1.95
N MET A 693 18.88 -15.84 0.85
CA MET A 693 19.45 -17.19 0.83
C MET A 693 20.88 -17.24 1.38
N ARG A 694 21.74 -16.25 1.09
CA ARG A 694 23.08 -16.19 1.69
C ARG A 694 23.03 -15.99 3.20
N THR A 695 22.06 -15.21 3.69
CA THR A 695 21.85 -15.04 5.13
C THR A 695 21.36 -16.34 5.75
N MET A 696 20.32 -16.93 5.19
CA MET A 696 19.77 -18.22 5.62
C MET A 696 20.85 -19.31 5.66
N ARG A 697 21.76 -19.31 4.67
CA ARG A 697 22.93 -20.19 4.65
C ARG A 697 23.87 -19.98 5.82
N ARG A 698 24.19 -18.71 6.11
CA ARG A 698 25.06 -18.34 7.23
C ARG A 698 24.43 -18.78 8.55
N ASP A 699 23.14 -18.52 8.72
CA ASP A 699 22.39 -18.86 9.93
C ASP A 699 22.28 -20.38 10.13
N ALA A 700 22.00 -21.12 9.06
CA ALA A 700 21.96 -22.59 9.09
C ALA A 700 23.33 -23.19 9.46
N ARG A 701 24.43 -22.62 8.94
CA ARG A 701 25.80 -23.05 9.29
C ARG A 701 26.16 -22.74 10.73
N GLU A 702 25.87 -21.52 11.19
CA GLU A 702 26.11 -21.12 12.58
C GLU A 702 25.32 -22.03 13.54
N LEU A 703 24.07 -22.35 13.20
CA LEU A 703 23.24 -23.26 13.98
C LEU A 703 23.82 -24.68 14.02
N SER A 704 24.30 -25.18 12.86
CA SER A 704 24.93 -26.50 12.75
C SER A 704 26.23 -26.61 13.54
N GLU A 705 27.09 -25.59 13.46
CA GLU A 705 28.36 -25.51 14.20
C GLU A 705 28.11 -25.49 15.70
N LYS A 706 27.21 -24.62 16.18
CA LYS A 706 26.85 -24.55 17.60
C LYS A 706 26.21 -25.84 18.11
N GLN A 707 25.41 -26.52 17.29
CA GLN A 707 24.82 -27.81 17.65
C GLN A 707 25.90 -28.90 17.81
N LYS A 708 26.94 -28.88 16.95
CA LYS A 708 28.09 -29.79 17.05
C LYS A 708 28.93 -29.49 18.29
N GLU A 709 29.15 -28.23 18.62
CA GLU A 709 29.81 -27.81 19.86
C GLU A 709 29.04 -28.27 21.10
N LEU A 710 27.71 -28.08 21.09
CA LEU A 710 26.84 -28.52 22.17
C LEU A 710 26.86 -30.05 22.34
N SER A 711 26.81 -30.81 21.24
CA SER A 711 26.95 -32.26 21.26
C SER A 711 28.28 -32.69 21.87
N ASN A 712 29.38 -32.03 21.50
CA ASN A 712 30.71 -32.31 22.06
C ASN A 712 30.77 -31.98 23.56
N LYS A 713 30.16 -30.86 24.00
CA LYS A 713 30.07 -30.49 25.42
C LYS A 713 29.27 -31.55 26.21
N LEU A 714 28.13 -31.99 25.68
CA LEU A 714 27.28 -33.04 26.25
C LEU A 714 28.04 -34.37 26.41
N ASP A 715 28.77 -34.80 25.37
CA ASP A 715 29.59 -36.02 25.40
C ASP A 715 30.78 -35.92 26.38
N GLN A 716 31.35 -34.73 26.57
CA GLN A 716 32.41 -34.50 27.55
C GLN A 716 31.89 -34.49 28.99
N THR A 717 30.69 -33.98 29.24
CA THR A 717 30.05 -34.07 30.57
C THR A 717 29.72 -35.51 30.96
N GLU A 718 29.33 -36.38 30.01
CA GLU A 718 29.11 -37.79 30.29
C GLU A 718 30.41 -38.55 30.59
N LYS A 719 31.49 -38.31 29.83
CA LYS A 719 32.78 -39.00 30.03
C LYS A 719 33.47 -38.64 31.36
N LYS A 720 33.08 -37.55 32.03
CA LYS A 720 33.60 -37.14 33.34
C LYS A 720 32.79 -37.66 34.54
N ASN A 721 31.68 -38.37 34.31
CA ASN A 721 30.90 -39.00 35.38
C ASN A 721 31.54 -40.33 35.84
N GLU A 722 32.65 -40.24 36.59
CA GLU A 722 32.86 -41.18 37.70
C GLU A 722 31.93 -40.78 38.87
N PRO A 723 31.45 -41.72 39.70
CA PRO A 723 30.37 -41.48 40.65
C PRO A 723 30.85 -40.68 41.87
N ARG A 724 30.98 -39.35 41.73
CA ARG A 724 31.05 -38.42 42.86
C ARG A 724 30.11 -37.23 42.60
N LYS A 725 28.94 -37.30 43.23
CA LYS A 725 28.00 -36.18 43.39
C LYS A 725 28.74 -34.98 44.00
N SER A 726 29.07 -33.99 43.18
CA SER A 726 29.47 -32.66 43.63
C SER A 726 28.39 -31.64 43.25
N LEU A 727 28.13 -30.68 44.13
CA LEU A 727 27.09 -29.67 44.02
C LEU A 727 27.37 -28.58 42.95
N THR A 728 28.42 -28.74 42.15
CA THR A 728 28.81 -27.84 41.03
C THR A 728 28.20 -28.24 39.67
N GLY A 729 27.47 -29.35 39.58
CA GLY A 729 26.84 -29.82 38.33
C GLY A 729 25.66 -28.96 37.82
N THR A 730 25.09 -28.10 38.67
CA THR A 730 23.91 -27.29 38.35
C THR A 730 24.19 -26.11 37.43
N ASP A 731 25.41 -25.56 37.40
CA ASP A 731 25.70 -24.36 36.59
C ASP A 731 25.98 -24.70 35.13
N ASN A 732 26.71 -25.80 34.85
CA ASN A 732 26.90 -26.31 33.48
C ASN A 732 25.58 -26.77 32.84
N GLN A 733 24.67 -27.39 33.60
CA GLN A 733 23.35 -27.77 33.07
C GLN A 733 22.51 -26.54 32.70
N LYS A 734 22.52 -25.49 33.53
CA LYS A 734 21.80 -24.24 33.22
C LYS A 734 22.36 -23.55 31.96
N GLU A 735 23.68 -23.57 31.77
CA GLU A 735 24.33 -23.01 30.59
C GLU A 735 23.96 -23.78 29.32
N ILE A 736 23.98 -25.12 29.35
CA ILE A 736 23.55 -25.99 28.24
C ILE A 736 22.05 -25.76 27.91
N THR A 737 21.19 -25.65 28.93
CA THR A 737 19.76 -25.35 28.73
C THR A 737 19.56 -23.96 28.11
N LYS A 738 20.38 -22.97 28.49
CA LYS A 738 20.35 -21.63 27.88
C LYS A 738 20.77 -21.68 26.41
N GLU A 739 21.89 -22.35 26.09
CA GLU A 739 22.37 -22.55 24.72
C GLU A 739 21.33 -23.28 23.85
N LEU A 740 20.64 -24.29 24.37
CA LEU A 740 19.54 -24.99 23.69
C LEU A 740 18.35 -24.08 23.39
N ASN A 741 17.94 -23.25 24.35
CA ASN A 741 16.85 -22.28 24.15
C ASN A 741 17.22 -21.23 23.12
N ASP A 742 18.47 -20.78 23.10
CA ASP A 742 18.96 -19.82 22.11
C ASP A 742 19.04 -20.45 20.71
N GLN A 743 19.44 -21.72 20.59
CA GLN A 743 19.38 -22.48 19.34
C GLN A 743 17.95 -22.67 18.85
N GLN A 744 17.01 -22.97 19.73
CA GLN A 744 15.59 -23.10 19.38
C GLN A 744 15.07 -21.80 18.77
N LYS A 745 15.33 -20.65 19.41
CA LYS A 745 14.93 -19.34 18.87
C LYS A 745 15.57 -19.07 17.51
N LYS A 746 16.84 -19.43 17.31
CA LYS A 746 17.52 -19.26 16.01
C LYS A 746 16.90 -20.14 14.93
N LEU A 747 16.56 -21.40 15.24
CA LEU A 747 15.87 -22.30 14.31
C LEU A 747 14.47 -21.77 13.96
N GLU A 748 13.70 -21.32 14.94
CA GLU A 748 12.36 -20.76 14.73
C GLU A 748 12.43 -19.52 13.81
N ASN A 749 13.40 -18.63 14.03
CA ASN A 749 13.64 -17.50 13.13
C ASN A 749 14.02 -17.95 11.71
N LEU A 750 14.89 -18.96 11.57
CA LEU A 750 15.31 -19.49 10.28
C LEU A 750 14.12 -20.10 9.50
N LEU A 751 13.24 -20.83 10.18
CA LEU A 751 12.03 -21.41 9.59
C LEU A 751 11.03 -20.33 9.17
N GLU A 752 10.88 -19.27 9.96
CA GLU A 752 10.02 -18.13 9.60
C GLU A 752 10.60 -17.37 8.40
N ASP A 753 11.91 -17.12 8.37
CA ASP A 753 12.59 -16.53 7.22
C ASP A 753 12.40 -17.41 5.97
N MET A 754 12.59 -18.72 6.07
CA MET A 754 12.35 -19.66 4.97
C MET A 754 10.90 -19.64 4.48
N LYS A 755 9.93 -19.63 5.38
CA LYS A 755 8.51 -19.48 5.04
C LYS A 755 8.25 -18.19 4.27
N ASN A 756 8.80 -17.08 4.74
CA ASN A 756 8.65 -15.78 4.09
C ASN A 756 9.25 -15.79 2.67
N VAL A 757 10.44 -16.36 2.48
CA VAL A 757 11.05 -16.50 1.15
C VAL A 757 10.22 -17.42 0.26
N VAL A 758 9.68 -18.52 0.78
CA VAL A 758 8.78 -19.41 0.03
C VAL A 758 7.56 -18.64 -0.46
N GLU A 759 6.82 -17.99 0.43
CA GLU A 759 5.62 -17.23 0.06
C GLU A 759 5.93 -16.13 -0.98
N LYS A 760 7.05 -15.41 -0.82
CA LYS A 760 7.44 -14.30 -1.71
C LYS A 760 7.99 -14.76 -3.06
N SER A 761 8.68 -15.91 -3.12
CA SER A 761 9.36 -16.37 -4.34
C SER A 761 8.44 -17.04 -5.36
N GLU A 762 7.17 -17.30 -5.04
CA GLU A 762 6.20 -17.95 -5.94
C GLU A 762 6.14 -17.31 -7.33
N ILE A 763 6.18 -15.98 -7.39
CA ILE A 763 5.99 -15.20 -8.62
C ILE A 763 7.32 -14.97 -9.35
N ALA A 764 8.37 -14.63 -8.61
CA ALA A 764 9.67 -14.25 -9.16
C ALA A 764 10.59 -15.45 -9.44
N GLU A 765 10.61 -16.45 -8.56
CA GLU A 765 11.48 -17.63 -8.66
C GLU A 765 10.75 -18.94 -8.31
N PRO A 766 9.95 -19.50 -9.24
CA PRO A 766 9.15 -20.70 -9.00
C PRO A 766 9.97 -21.94 -8.62
N LEU A 767 11.21 -22.05 -9.12
CA LEU A 767 12.11 -23.16 -8.77
C LEU A 767 12.62 -23.04 -7.34
N LEU A 768 12.97 -21.83 -6.91
CA LEU A 768 13.39 -21.56 -5.53
C LEU A 768 12.24 -21.83 -4.56
N ASN A 769 11.04 -21.33 -4.87
CA ASN A 769 9.83 -21.59 -4.11
C ASN A 769 9.61 -23.09 -3.89
N ARG A 770 9.66 -23.90 -4.96
CA ARG A 770 9.44 -25.35 -4.86
C ARG A 770 10.48 -26.03 -3.96
N LYS A 771 11.77 -25.76 -4.19
CA LYS A 771 12.87 -26.36 -3.41
C LYS A 771 12.79 -25.97 -1.93
N LEU A 772 12.53 -24.69 -1.63
CA LEU A 772 12.40 -24.22 -0.25
C LEU A 772 11.11 -24.72 0.41
N TYR A 773 9.99 -24.79 -0.30
CA TYR A 773 8.74 -25.31 0.23
C TYR A 773 8.86 -26.79 0.62
N GLU A 774 9.52 -27.60 -0.20
CA GLU A 774 9.81 -29.00 0.12
C GLU A 774 10.64 -29.09 1.42
N THR A 775 11.69 -28.27 1.53
CA THR A 775 12.58 -28.23 2.71
C THR A 775 11.85 -27.77 3.97
N PHE A 776 11.04 -26.72 3.85
CA PHE A 776 10.22 -26.18 4.93
C PHE A 776 9.16 -27.19 5.40
N ARG A 777 8.55 -27.91 4.45
CA ARG A 777 7.58 -28.96 4.76
C ARG A 777 8.23 -30.12 5.50
N GLU A 778 9.39 -30.61 5.05
CA GLU A 778 10.16 -31.66 5.72
C GLU A 778 10.52 -31.25 7.15
N ALA A 779 11.05 -30.03 7.32
CA ALA A 779 11.39 -29.45 8.61
C ALA A 779 10.22 -29.41 9.61
N HIS A 780 9.04 -28.99 9.14
CA HIS A 780 7.85 -28.94 9.97
C HIS A 780 7.26 -30.32 10.28
N GLN A 781 7.30 -31.25 9.32
CA GLN A 781 6.85 -32.63 9.53
C GLN A 781 7.70 -33.34 10.58
N ASP A 782 9.00 -33.06 10.60
CA ASP A 782 9.96 -33.64 11.55
C ASP A 782 9.88 -33.03 12.96
N GLN A 783 9.01 -32.06 13.20
CA GLN A 783 8.81 -31.38 14.50
C GLN A 783 10.13 -30.84 15.12
N ALA A 784 11.05 -30.34 14.29
CA ALA A 784 12.37 -29.88 14.71
C ALA A 784 12.32 -28.93 15.92
N ASP A 785 11.37 -27.99 15.96
CA ASP A 785 11.21 -27.05 17.09
C ASP A 785 10.73 -27.71 18.39
N LYS A 786 9.82 -28.70 18.28
CA LYS A 786 9.31 -29.44 19.45
C LYS A 786 10.37 -30.37 20.02
N SER A 787 11.25 -30.91 19.17
CA SER A 787 12.36 -31.76 19.57
C SER A 787 13.39 -30.99 20.41
N LEU A 788 13.74 -29.75 20.01
CA LEU A 788 14.63 -28.88 20.80
C LEU A 788 13.98 -28.42 22.11
N LYS A 789 12.68 -28.10 22.08
CA LYS A 789 11.92 -27.75 23.29
C LYS A 789 11.85 -28.92 24.28
N ALA A 790 11.62 -30.14 23.78
CA ALA A 790 11.63 -31.36 24.58
C ALA A 790 13.03 -31.61 25.19
N ALA A 791 14.09 -31.48 24.39
CA ALA A 791 15.48 -31.62 24.85
C ALA A 791 15.89 -30.55 25.89
N ALA A 792 15.41 -29.31 25.75
CA ALA A 792 15.65 -28.24 26.73
C ALA A 792 14.93 -28.51 28.07
N THR A 793 13.78 -29.18 28.04
CA THR A 793 13.04 -29.59 29.25
C THR A 793 13.49 -30.94 29.84
N LEU A 794 14.05 -31.82 29.02
CA LEU A 794 14.46 -33.18 29.37
C LEU A 794 15.91 -33.38 28.96
N LEU A 795 16.83 -32.97 29.83
CA LEU A 795 18.29 -33.16 29.68
C LEU A 795 18.74 -34.64 29.78
N GLU A 796 17.93 -35.58 29.29
CA GLU A 796 18.18 -37.03 29.37
C GLU A 796 17.90 -37.79 28.06
N GLN A 797 17.42 -37.13 26.99
CA GLN A 797 17.15 -37.79 25.70
C GLN A 797 18.08 -37.30 24.59
N LYS A 798 19.11 -38.11 24.30
CA LYS A 798 20.20 -37.88 23.32
C LYS A 798 19.78 -38.01 21.85
N GLU A 799 18.71 -38.75 21.56
CA GLU A 799 18.38 -39.15 20.19
C GLU A 799 17.75 -38.04 19.34
N ASP A 800 17.10 -37.05 19.96
CA ASP A 800 16.36 -36.01 19.25
C ASP A 800 17.26 -34.86 18.74
N ALA A 801 18.38 -34.59 19.43
CA ALA A 801 19.36 -33.59 19.01
C ALA A 801 20.13 -33.96 17.73
N LEU A 802 20.11 -35.22 17.29
CA LEU A 802 20.82 -35.67 16.08
C LEU A 802 19.98 -35.51 14.79
N ARG A 803 18.64 -35.48 14.88
CA ARG A 803 17.74 -35.37 13.71
C ARG A 803 17.78 -34.00 13.05
N ASN A 804 17.95 -32.93 13.82
CA ASN A 804 18.04 -31.56 13.30
C ASN A 804 19.30 -31.31 12.45
N ASN A 805 20.34 -32.15 12.58
CA ASN A 805 21.51 -32.09 11.70
C ASN A 805 21.15 -32.41 10.25
N GLN A 806 20.13 -33.24 10.02
CA GLN A 806 19.68 -33.63 8.68
C GLN A 806 19.02 -32.47 7.93
N LEU A 807 18.19 -31.67 8.61
CA LEU A 807 17.57 -30.44 8.08
C LEU A 807 18.62 -29.37 7.71
N LEU A 808 19.58 -29.11 8.61
CA LEU A 808 20.63 -28.13 8.34
C LEU A 808 21.56 -28.57 7.21
N ARG A 809 21.74 -29.89 7.08
CA ARG A 809 22.49 -30.51 5.99
C ARG A 809 21.70 -30.54 4.67
N THR A 810 20.39 -30.75 4.67
CA THR A 810 19.57 -30.63 3.44
C THR A 810 19.51 -29.18 2.97
N LEU A 811 19.41 -28.21 3.89
CA LEU A 811 19.58 -26.79 3.56
C LEU A 811 20.96 -26.54 2.93
N ASP A 812 22.06 -26.94 3.56
CA ASP A 812 23.41 -26.75 2.98
C ASP A 812 23.55 -27.54 1.66
N GLU A 813 22.97 -28.73 1.50
CA GLU A 813 22.99 -29.49 0.24
C GLU A 813 22.15 -28.84 -0.88
N ILE A 814 20.99 -28.27 -0.58
CA ILE A 814 20.19 -27.47 -1.55
C ILE A 814 20.95 -26.20 -1.96
N MET A 815 21.74 -25.65 -1.03
CA MET A 815 22.52 -24.43 -1.24
C MET A 815 23.93 -24.65 -1.84
N ASP A 816 24.50 -25.86 -1.72
CA ASP A 816 25.86 -26.22 -2.16
C ASP A 816 25.84 -27.16 -3.39
N LYS A 817 24.81 -28.00 -3.55
CA LYS A 817 24.53 -28.79 -4.75
C LYS A 817 23.33 -28.21 -5.49
N ASP A 818 23.52 -27.04 -6.10
CA ASP A 818 22.62 -26.65 -7.17
C ASP A 818 23.21 -27.12 -8.52
N PRO A 819 22.79 -28.29 -9.06
CA PRO A 819 23.13 -28.69 -10.43
C PRO A 819 22.63 -27.66 -11.47
N ASP A 820 21.74 -26.76 -11.07
CA ASP A 820 21.30 -25.64 -11.88
C ASP A 820 22.18 -24.39 -11.75
N LYS A 821 23.11 -24.28 -10.78
CA LYS A 821 24.09 -23.18 -10.77
C LYS A 821 25.17 -23.37 -11.84
N GLN A 822 25.60 -24.61 -12.10
CA GLN A 822 26.45 -24.90 -13.24
C GLN A 822 25.70 -24.75 -14.56
N LYS A 823 24.44 -25.19 -14.67
CA LYS A 823 23.62 -24.94 -15.87
C LYS A 823 23.27 -23.47 -16.09
N LEU A 824 23.01 -22.69 -15.04
CA LEU A 824 22.73 -21.26 -15.11
C LEU A 824 24.00 -20.49 -15.47
N ILE A 825 25.16 -20.83 -14.87
CA ILE A 825 26.47 -20.27 -15.24
C ILE A 825 26.88 -20.68 -16.66
N ASP A 826 26.59 -21.90 -17.11
CA ASP A 826 26.89 -22.37 -18.46
C ASP A 826 25.90 -21.81 -19.51
N GLN A 827 24.62 -21.60 -19.15
CA GLN A 827 23.64 -20.89 -20.00
C GLN A 827 23.93 -19.39 -20.11
N LEU A 828 24.44 -18.78 -19.03
CA LEU A 828 24.91 -17.39 -19.03
C LEU A 828 26.25 -17.25 -19.79
N ARG A 829 27.13 -18.25 -19.79
CA ARG A 829 28.36 -18.26 -20.61
C ARG A 829 28.14 -18.53 -22.10
N GLN A 830 27.04 -19.20 -22.48
CA GLN A 830 26.74 -19.50 -23.89
C GLN A 830 26.02 -18.37 -24.64
N ARG A 831 25.77 -17.22 -24.01
CA ARG A 831 25.16 -16.05 -24.65
C ARG A 831 26.09 -14.84 -24.61
N ASP A 832 27.21 -14.96 -25.32
CA ASP A 832 27.86 -13.83 -25.99
C ASP A 832 28.60 -14.35 -27.24
N PHE A 833 28.41 -13.64 -28.35
CA PHE A 833 28.82 -13.91 -29.75
C PHE A 833 27.96 -14.87 -30.59
N ARG A 834 26.76 -14.41 -30.99
CA ARG A 834 26.41 -14.10 -32.39
C ARG A 834 25.01 -13.49 -32.51
#